data_AF-A0A1F8AEH5-F1
#
_entry.id   AF-A0A1F8AEH5-F1
#
_cell.length_a   1.000
_cell.length_b   1.000
_cell.length_c   1.000
_cell.angle_alpha   90.00
_cell.angle_beta   90.00
_cell.angle_gamma   90.00
#
_symmetry.space_group_name_H-M   'P 1'
#
loop_
_entity.id
_entity.type
_entity.pdbx_description
1 polymer ?
#
loop_
_entity_poly.entity_id
_entity_poly.type
_entity_poly.pdbx_seq_one_letter_code
_entity_poly.pdbx_strand_id
1 'polypeptide(L)'
;MASNRSRRIAKEIADIHADAQSGITAEPVGGDEDLTHLRGTFPGPPGTPYEGGTYAVDIKIPTDYPFRPPVMKFQTKVWHPNISSQTGAICLDTLSSAWSPVLTIKSALLSLQSLLSTPEPKDPQDAEVATMLLRKPKEFERVAQTWAALYAGAPSKTAGEGSGGATNESLRQQELKSKEEEDKEDLTKYDGYNKDLIDRFCSMGFDVDRVVAAFKYYGVDRMNGEDYELEEAYMGDITARLLGHIPSPTMIEDDFYRSSSQFRLWSYTETSLQSLRATTNANASERVRSALRKSREAQRSATSSAAGTPAANQNGSDADSKAGGDETEIECLTPEEEHQLVRYFCEQIIELGEMYKPPLPTIVRATAIQYLRRFYLTNSPMTYHPKSIMLCALFLATKTDNYYLSLRQFAEVIPGGTTPEDLIQPEFLVMQSLRFTFDVRHPFRGLEGGIMELQAIAQGMGQPAPHFPTQTPDDLKRRLHSLPPSPTTSSSSTTDRLARAHHSTRETLKSAAQMTDAYFLYTPSQIWLAALMIADKPLAEFYLETKLGGPQEQQQGSPLYELRTKLLRILTNCSDLLQAYKPLASDPDQKKNLRRIRKKLSHCQNPEKAGVAGQKRIPAAAAAAVAAAGDPATSESEMERLSKKRKLDGGRPNDIFGGELVTQRTKEA
;
A
#
# COMPACT_ATOMS: atom_id res chain seq x y z
N MET A 1 -5.57 42.48 -10.55
CA MET A 1 -5.04 41.12 -10.77
C MET A 1 -5.95 40.11 -10.08
N ALA A 2 -6.50 39.13 -10.79
CA ALA A 2 -7.43 38.15 -10.21
C ALA A 2 -6.75 37.31 -9.11
N SER A 3 -7.45 37.06 -8.00
CA SER A 3 -6.96 36.22 -6.90
C SER A 3 -6.66 34.79 -7.36
N ASN A 4 -5.73 34.08 -6.73
CA ASN A 4 -5.38 32.69 -7.07
C ASN A 4 -6.61 31.76 -7.04
N ARG A 5 -7.58 32.01 -6.15
CA ARG A 5 -8.89 31.36 -6.10
C ARG A 5 -9.69 31.57 -7.38
N SER A 6 -9.83 32.82 -7.82
CA SER A 6 -10.63 33.16 -9.01
C SER A 6 -10.03 32.58 -10.29
N ARG A 7 -8.69 32.59 -10.43
CA ARG A 7 -8.01 31.97 -11.57
C ARG A 7 -8.23 30.45 -11.63
N ARG A 8 -8.24 29.80 -10.46
CA ARG A 8 -8.52 28.37 -10.38
C ARG A 8 -9.97 28.06 -10.77
N ILE A 9 -10.95 28.78 -10.23
CA ILE A 9 -12.36 28.56 -10.55
C ILE A 9 -12.61 28.79 -12.05
N ALA A 10 -12.09 29.87 -12.62
CA ALA A 10 -12.22 30.15 -14.05
C ALA A 10 -11.61 29.04 -14.91
N LYS A 11 -10.45 28.50 -14.51
CA LYS A 11 -9.83 27.35 -15.19
C LYS A 11 -10.71 26.10 -15.08
N GLU A 12 -11.23 25.78 -13.90
CA GLU A 12 -12.08 24.61 -13.71
C GLU A 12 -13.39 24.69 -14.52
N ILE A 13 -14.00 25.87 -14.64
CA ILE A 13 -15.17 26.09 -15.50
C ILE A 13 -14.79 25.89 -16.97
N ALA A 14 -13.65 26.43 -17.41
CA ALA A 14 -13.15 26.22 -18.77
C ALA A 14 -12.88 24.73 -19.07
N ASP A 15 -12.30 23.99 -18.11
CA ASP A 15 -12.05 22.56 -18.22
C ASP A 15 -13.36 21.73 -18.25
N ILE A 16 -14.43 22.21 -17.61
CA ILE A 16 -15.78 21.62 -17.70
C ILE A 16 -16.37 21.88 -19.10
N HIS A 17 -16.33 23.12 -19.59
CA HIS A 17 -16.84 23.46 -20.92
C HIS A 17 -16.08 22.78 -22.06
N ALA A 18 -14.78 22.51 -21.88
CA ALA A 18 -13.98 21.80 -22.86
C ALA A 18 -14.34 20.30 -22.98
N ASP A 19 -14.98 19.72 -21.95
CA ASP A 19 -15.37 18.31 -21.94
C ASP A 19 -16.83 18.11 -22.33
N ALA A 20 -17.07 18.06 -23.64
CA ALA A 20 -18.37 17.76 -24.20
C ALA A 20 -18.85 16.30 -23.98
N GLN A 21 -17.97 15.37 -23.57
CA GLN A 21 -18.31 13.95 -23.47
C GLN A 21 -19.00 13.58 -22.16
N SER A 22 -18.71 14.29 -21.07
CA SER A 22 -19.28 13.97 -19.74
C SER A 22 -20.75 14.37 -19.55
N GLY A 23 -21.26 15.30 -20.37
CA GLY A 23 -22.60 15.88 -20.17
C GLY A 23 -22.73 16.74 -18.91
N ILE A 24 -21.61 17.04 -18.24
CA ILE A 24 -21.58 17.88 -17.04
C ILE A 24 -21.40 19.34 -17.45
N THR A 25 -22.22 20.23 -16.91
CA THR A 25 -22.07 21.68 -17.09
C THR A 25 -21.95 22.39 -15.74
N ALA A 26 -21.35 23.58 -15.73
CA ALA A 26 -21.29 24.44 -14.56
C ALA A 26 -21.31 25.92 -14.99
N GLU A 27 -22.41 26.61 -14.71
CA GLU A 27 -22.63 27.99 -15.17
C GLU A 27 -22.80 28.94 -13.96
N PRO A 28 -22.26 30.17 -13.99
CA PRO A 28 -22.45 31.14 -12.92
C PRO A 28 -23.90 31.64 -12.84
N VAL A 29 -24.47 31.66 -11.64
CA VAL A 29 -25.89 32.01 -11.42
C VAL A 29 -26.16 33.52 -11.57
N GLY A 30 -25.15 34.37 -11.41
CA GLY A 30 -25.24 35.83 -11.44
C GLY A 30 -24.61 36.52 -12.66
N GLY A 31 -24.24 35.76 -13.70
CA GLY A 31 -23.43 36.24 -14.83
C GLY A 31 -21.92 36.12 -14.61
N ASP A 32 -21.12 36.45 -15.63
CA ASP A 32 -19.68 36.16 -15.69
C ASP A 32 -18.81 36.88 -14.63
N GLU A 33 -19.38 37.83 -13.88
CA GLU A 33 -18.66 38.58 -12.84
C GLU A 33 -18.57 37.85 -11.49
N ASP A 34 -19.56 37.01 -11.14
CA ASP A 34 -19.57 36.24 -9.88
C ASP A 34 -19.39 34.74 -10.13
N LEU A 35 -18.13 34.31 -10.11
CA LEU A 35 -17.77 32.89 -10.23
C LEU A 35 -17.90 32.12 -8.91
N THR A 36 -18.39 32.73 -7.83
CA THR A 36 -18.44 32.09 -6.50
C THR A 36 -19.74 31.31 -6.26
N HIS A 37 -20.75 31.50 -7.11
CA HIS A 37 -22.01 30.78 -7.08
C HIS A 37 -22.32 30.21 -8.47
N LEU A 38 -22.25 28.88 -8.58
CA LEU A 38 -22.47 28.15 -9.83
C LEU A 38 -23.71 27.27 -9.74
N ARG A 39 -24.27 26.97 -10.90
CA ARG A 39 -25.28 25.94 -11.13
C ARG A 39 -24.63 24.84 -11.95
N GLY A 40 -24.42 23.69 -11.32
CA GLY A 40 -23.95 22.48 -11.99
C GLY A 40 -25.12 21.68 -12.54
N THR A 41 -24.97 21.05 -13.70
CA THR A 41 -25.93 20.04 -14.17
C THR A 41 -25.22 18.79 -14.67
N PHE A 42 -25.87 17.63 -14.52
CA PHE A 42 -25.38 16.36 -15.04
C PHE A 42 -26.55 15.41 -15.38
N PRO A 43 -26.38 14.48 -16.33
CA PRO A 43 -27.40 13.49 -16.68
C PRO A 43 -27.50 12.38 -15.63
N GLY A 44 -28.70 11.85 -15.44
CA GLY A 44 -28.95 10.68 -14.60
C GLY A 44 -28.17 9.45 -15.10
N PRO A 45 -27.57 8.65 -14.21
CA PRO A 45 -26.79 7.48 -14.62
C PRO A 45 -27.67 6.42 -15.31
N PRO A 46 -27.16 5.73 -16.35
CA PRO A 46 -27.88 4.64 -17.01
C PRO A 46 -28.06 3.45 -16.07
N GLY A 47 -29.13 2.68 -16.26
CA GLY A 47 -29.47 1.52 -15.43
C GLY A 47 -30.02 1.89 -14.04
N THR A 48 -30.37 3.16 -13.82
CA THR A 48 -30.92 3.65 -12.54
C THR A 48 -32.32 4.23 -12.75
N PRO A 49 -33.16 4.36 -11.70
CA PRO A 49 -34.45 5.04 -11.82
C PRO A 49 -34.35 6.53 -12.22
N TYR A 50 -33.14 7.08 -12.27
CA TYR A 50 -32.82 8.46 -12.62
C TYR A 50 -32.44 8.63 -14.10
N GLU A 51 -32.28 7.53 -14.83
CA GLU A 51 -31.86 7.53 -16.23
C GLU A 51 -32.75 8.43 -17.10
N GLY A 52 -32.12 9.19 -18.00
CA GLY A 52 -32.80 10.11 -18.91
C GLY A 52 -33.24 11.43 -18.27
N GLY A 53 -33.07 11.62 -16.95
CA GLY A 53 -33.26 12.90 -16.29
C GLY A 53 -32.01 13.78 -16.27
N THR A 54 -32.17 15.09 -16.10
CA THR A 54 -31.08 16.05 -15.88
C THR A 54 -31.18 16.66 -14.48
N TYR A 55 -30.10 16.56 -13.71
CA TYR A 55 -30.06 16.94 -12.30
C TYR A 55 -29.27 18.23 -12.10
N ALA A 56 -29.95 19.26 -11.59
CA ALA A 56 -29.35 20.56 -11.30
C ALA A 56 -28.93 20.65 -9.83
N VAL A 57 -27.72 21.17 -9.60
CA VAL A 57 -27.09 21.33 -8.28
C VAL A 57 -26.67 22.79 -8.10
N ASP A 58 -27.07 23.36 -6.96
CA ASP A 58 -26.59 24.65 -6.46
C ASP A 58 -25.20 24.49 -5.85
N ILE A 59 -24.23 25.26 -6.30
CA ILE A 59 -22.83 25.16 -5.88
C ILE A 59 -22.37 26.51 -5.34
N LYS A 60 -22.04 26.57 -4.05
CA LYS A 60 -21.47 27.77 -3.40
C LYS A 60 -20.01 27.52 -3.05
N ILE A 61 -19.13 28.32 -3.63
CA ILE A 61 -17.68 28.17 -3.46
C ILE A 61 -17.23 29.05 -2.28
N PRO A 62 -16.66 28.49 -1.20
CA PRO A 62 -16.25 29.28 -0.04
C PRO A 62 -14.97 30.09 -0.33
N THR A 63 -14.66 31.05 0.54
CA THR A 63 -13.51 31.98 0.38
C THR A 63 -12.15 31.29 0.46
N ASP A 64 -12.07 30.15 1.13
CA ASP A 64 -10.90 29.30 1.33
C ASP A 64 -10.81 28.15 0.31
N TYR A 65 -11.65 28.12 -0.72
CA TYR A 65 -11.50 27.19 -1.84
C TYR A 65 -10.11 27.36 -2.49
N PRO A 66 -9.36 26.26 -2.72
CA PRO A 66 -9.77 24.84 -2.73
C PRO A 66 -9.52 24.07 -1.42
N PHE A 67 -9.09 24.72 -0.34
CA PHE A 67 -8.75 24.05 0.92
C PHE A 67 -9.99 23.62 1.72
N ARG A 68 -11.15 24.21 1.42
CA ARG A 68 -12.46 23.66 1.81
C ARG A 68 -13.30 23.31 0.57
N PRO A 69 -14.15 22.27 0.68
CA PRO A 69 -15.04 21.87 -0.40
C PRO A 69 -16.08 22.94 -0.74
N PRO A 70 -16.60 22.95 -1.98
CA PRO A 70 -17.80 23.70 -2.31
C PRO A 70 -19.00 23.14 -1.55
N VAL A 71 -19.92 24.01 -1.15
CA VAL A 71 -21.20 23.60 -0.56
C VAL A 71 -22.16 23.32 -1.71
N MET A 72 -22.58 22.06 -1.84
CA MET A 72 -23.46 21.60 -2.91
C MET A 72 -24.84 21.19 -2.38
N LYS A 73 -25.89 21.48 -3.15
CA LYS A 73 -27.27 21.15 -2.81
C LYS A 73 -28.06 20.86 -4.07
N PHE A 74 -28.85 19.79 -4.10
CA PHE A 74 -29.72 19.52 -5.24
C PHE A 74 -30.82 20.58 -5.34
N GLN A 75 -30.93 21.21 -6.51
CA GLN A 75 -32.07 22.06 -6.88
C GLN A 75 -33.20 21.21 -7.43
N THR A 76 -32.85 20.20 -8.24
CA THR A 76 -33.80 19.17 -8.70
C THR A 76 -34.20 18.29 -7.51
N LYS A 77 -35.49 18.06 -7.30
CA LYS A 77 -35.95 17.14 -6.25
C LYS A 77 -35.61 15.70 -6.64
N VAL A 78 -34.96 14.97 -5.74
CA VAL A 78 -34.52 13.59 -5.97
C VAL A 78 -35.02 12.70 -4.83
N TRP A 79 -35.61 11.56 -5.19
CA TRP A 79 -36.05 10.55 -4.23
C TRP A 79 -34.93 9.55 -3.95
N HIS A 80 -33.96 9.90 -3.09
CA HIS A 80 -32.75 9.11 -2.84
C HIS A 80 -32.37 9.10 -1.35
N PRO A 81 -31.92 7.97 -0.75
CA PRO A 81 -31.69 7.88 0.69
C PRO A 81 -30.62 8.85 1.22
N ASN A 82 -29.60 9.19 0.41
CA ASN A 82 -28.54 10.13 0.80
C ASN A 82 -28.81 11.59 0.40
N ILE A 83 -30.02 11.89 -0.12
CA ILE A 83 -30.45 13.25 -0.49
C ILE A 83 -31.79 13.54 0.19
N SER A 84 -31.89 14.68 0.88
CA SER A 84 -33.16 15.08 1.50
C SER A 84 -34.24 15.32 0.45
N SER A 85 -35.34 14.57 0.49
CA SER A 85 -36.48 14.72 -0.45
C SER A 85 -37.17 16.09 -0.34
N GLN A 86 -37.08 16.74 0.82
CA GLN A 86 -37.69 18.05 1.09
C GLN A 86 -36.76 19.20 0.73
N THR A 87 -35.49 19.10 1.11
CA THR A 87 -34.56 20.23 1.03
C THR A 87 -33.57 20.09 -0.11
N GLY A 88 -33.25 18.90 -0.59
CA GLY A 88 -32.14 18.67 -1.53
C GLY A 88 -30.75 18.69 -0.88
N ALA A 89 -30.68 18.76 0.46
CA ALA A 89 -29.42 18.65 1.19
C ALA A 89 -28.78 17.26 1.00
N ILE A 90 -27.46 17.22 0.95
CA ILE A 90 -26.62 16.04 0.75
C ILE A 90 -25.95 15.71 2.08
N CYS A 91 -25.79 14.42 2.41
CA CYS A 91 -25.16 14.02 3.68
C CYS A 91 -23.78 14.67 3.88
N LEU A 92 -23.49 15.08 5.12
CA LEU A 92 -22.37 15.94 5.52
C LEU A 92 -20.99 15.35 5.15
N ASP A 93 -20.87 14.02 5.10
CA ASP A 93 -19.58 13.33 4.96
C ASP A 93 -19.20 12.98 3.52
N THR A 94 -20.16 12.93 2.59
CA THR A 94 -19.92 12.49 1.20
C THR A 94 -18.96 13.40 0.44
N LEU A 95 -19.01 14.71 0.68
CA LEU A 95 -18.12 15.68 0.05
C LEU A 95 -17.01 16.16 0.98
N SER A 96 -17.20 16.18 2.30
CA SER A 96 -16.27 16.83 3.23
C SER A 96 -15.10 15.93 3.67
N SER A 97 -15.36 14.63 3.91
CA SER A 97 -14.35 13.68 4.40
C SER A 97 -13.33 13.25 3.34
N ALA A 98 -13.77 13.23 2.07
CA ALA A 98 -12.96 12.86 0.90
C ALA A 98 -12.37 14.07 0.16
N TRP A 99 -12.66 15.31 0.60
CA TRP A 99 -12.18 16.50 -0.11
C TRP A 99 -10.66 16.67 0.04
N SER A 100 -9.99 16.84 -1.10
CA SER A 100 -8.59 17.25 -1.18
C SER A 100 -8.49 18.50 -2.06
N PRO A 101 -7.56 19.44 -1.81
CA PRO A 101 -7.32 20.58 -2.69
C PRO A 101 -6.94 20.19 -4.12
N VAL A 102 -6.70 18.92 -4.44
CA VAL A 102 -6.47 18.42 -5.80
C VAL A 102 -7.78 18.18 -6.57
N LEU A 103 -8.89 17.96 -5.87
CA LEU A 103 -10.21 17.74 -6.48
C LEU A 103 -10.80 19.03 -7.03
N THR A 104 -11.66 18.89 -8.03
CA THR A 104 -12.29 19.99 -8.78
C THR A 104 -13.82 19.95 -8.64
N ILE A 105 -14.47 21.04 -9.01
CA ILE A 105 -15.94 21.16 -9.09
C ILE A 105 -16.52 20.05 -9.98
N LYS A 106 -15.84 19.72 -11.07
CA LYS A 106 -16.21 18.62 -11.98
C LYS A 106 -16.17 17.27 -11.30
N SER A 107 -15.07 16.95 -10.60
CA SER A 107 -14.98 15.67 -9.88
C SER A 107 -16.04 15.55 -8.78
N ALA A 108 -16.42 16.66 -8.15
CA ALA A 108 -17.50 16.67 -7.17
C ALA A 108 -18.87 16.39 -7.80
N LEU A 109 -19.17 16.97 -8.97
CA LEU A 109 -20.39 16.67 -9.73
C LEU A 109 -20.43 15.21 -10.21
N LEU A 110 -19.29 14.65 -10.63
CA LEU A 110 -19.17 13.21 -10.94
C LEU A 110 -19.44 12.33 -9.70
N SER A 111 -18.94 12.72 -8.53
CA SER A 111 -19.24 12.00 -7.29
C SER A 111 -20.73 12.03 -6.95
N LEU A 112 -21.43 13.14 -7.19
CA LEU A 112 -22.88 13.22 -7.01
C LEU A 112 -23.65 12.39 -8.03
N GLN A 113 -23.18 12.31 -9.27
CA GLN A 113 -23.74 11.40 -10.27
C GLN A 113 -23.55 9.93 -9.84
N SER A 114 -22.36 9.54 -9.38
CA SER A 114 -22.10 8.20 -8.85
C SER A 114 -22.96 7.88 -7.62
N LEU A 115 -23.23 8.87 -6.76
CA LEU A 115 -24.09 8.69 -5.60
C LEU A 115 -25.49 8.21 -6.00
N LEU A 116 -26.03 8.67 -7.13
CA LEU A 116 -27.33 8.23 -7.64
C LEU A 116 -27.33 6.76 -8.10
N SER A 117 -26.18 6.22 -8.51
CA SER A 117 -26.04 4.80 -8.91
C SER A 117 -25.90 3.86 -7.71
N THR A 118 -25.26 4.32 -6.63
CA THR A 118 -24.92 3.49 -5.47
C THR A 118 -25.45 4.15 -4.17
N PRO A 119 -26.75 3.97 -3.85
CA PRO A 119 -27.31 4.46 -2.60
C PRO A 119 -26.69 3.77 -1.39
N GLU A 120 -26.42 4.51 -0.31
CA GLU A 120 -25.94 3.98 0.97
C GLU A 120 -27.06 4.08 2.04
N PRO A 121 -27.86 3.02 2.23
CA PRO A 121 -28.99 3.05 3.15
C PRO A 121 -28.60 2.97 4.64
N LYS A 122 -27.34 2.63 4.99
CA LYS A 122 -26.88 2.53 6.39
C LYS A 122 -26.55 3.89 7.01
N ASP A 123 -26.31 4.91 6.19
CA ASP A 123 -26.11 6.30 6.61
C ASP A 123 -26.99 7.28 5.79
N PRO A 124 -28.33 7.26 6.00
CA PRO A 124 -29.24 8.01 5.15
C PRO A 124 -29.40 9.46 5.60
N GLN A 125 -29.49 10.36 4.61
CA GLN A 125 -29.95 11.73 4.80
C GLN A 125 -31.47 11.81 4.91
N ASP A 126 -32.19 10.86 4.30
CA ASP A 126 -33.65 10.72 4.34
C ASP A 126 -34.03 9.29 4.78
N ALA A 127 -34.41 9.17 6.06
CA ALA A 127 -34.70 7.88 6.69
C ALA A 127 -35.94 7.18 6.12
N GLU A 128 -36.93 7.93 5.61
CA GLU A 128 -38.13 7.37 5.01
C GLU A 128 -37.80 6.71 3.67
N VAL A 129 -37.04 7.42 2.83
CA VAL A 129 -36.56 6.91 1.54
C VAL A 129 -35.68 5.67 1.75
N ALA A 130 -34.76 5.69 2.72
CA ALA A 130 -33.91 4.55 3.05
C ALA A 130 -34.71 3.33 3.53
N THR A 131 -35.74 3.56 4.37
CA THR A 131 -36.64 2.48 4.81
C THR A 131 -37.40 1.87 3.63
N MET A 132 -37.84 2.70 2.68
CA MET A 132 -38.53 2.23 1.47
C MET A 132 -37.60 1.42 0.57
N LEU A 133 -36.35 1.88 0.37
CA LEU A 133 -35.35 1.15 -0.40
C LEU A 133 -35.08 -0.24 0.19
N LEU A 134 -34.89 -0.33 1.52
CA LEU A 134 -34.58 -1.59 2.20
C LEU A 134 -35.76 -2.57 2.24
N ARG A 135 -36.98 -2.08 2.48
CA ARG A 135 -38.16 -2.94 2.70
C ARG A 135 -38.96 -3.22 1.43
N LYS A 136 -38.95 -2.29 0.47
CA LYS A 136 -39.77 -2.35 -0.74
C LYS A 136 -39.03 -1.78 -1.97
N PRO A 137 -37.99 -2.48 -2.46
CA PRO A 137 -37.16 -1.99 -3.57
C PRO A 137 -37.94 -1.63 -4.84
N LYS A 138 -38.92 -2.45 -5.24
CA LYS A 138 -39.76 -2.19 -6.42
C LYS A 138 -40.64 -0.94 -6.27
N GLU A 139 -41.14 -0.67 -5.06
CA GLU A 139 -41.93 0.53 -4.79
C GLU A 139 -41.03 1.78 -4.80
N PHE A 140 -39.85 1.68 -4.20
CA PHE A 140 -38.82 2.72 -4.26
C PHE A 140 -38.48 3.08 -5.70
N GLU A 141 -38.19 2.09 -6.54
CA GLU A 141 -37.82 2.30 -7.94
C GLU A 141 -38.93 3.05 -8.72
N ARG A 142 -40.18 2.62 -8.56
CA ARG A 142 -41.34 3.27 -9.20
C ARG A 142 -41.49 4.73 -8.76
N VAL A 143 -41.35 5.01 -7.45
CA VAL A 143 -41.46 6.38 -6.91
C VAL A 143 -40.29 7.23 -7.39
N ALA A 144 -39.07 6.70 -7.39
CA ALA A 144 -37.88 7.38 -7.87
C ALA A 144 -37.97 7.72 -9.37
N GLN A 145 -38.43 6.79 -10.21
CA GLN A 145 -38.70 7.04 -11.64
C GLN A 145 -39.78 8.11 -11.83
N THR A 146 -40.84 8.07 -11.02
CA THR A 146 -41.91 9.10 -11.07
C THR A 146 -41.33 10.48 -10.73
N TRP A 147 -40.47 10.57 -9.73
CA TRP A 147 -39.78 11.81 -9.36
C TRP A 147 -38.80 12.27 -10.44
N ALA A 148 -38.05 11.34 -11.06
CA ALA A 148 -37.16 11.65 -12.17
C ALA A 148 -37.95 12.22 -13.37
N ALA A 149 -39.11 11.66 -13.70
CA ALA A 149 -39.97 12.19 -14.75
C ALA A 149 -40.55 13.57 -14.39
N LEU A 150 -41.05 13.74 -13.16
CA LEU A 150 -41.68 14.99 -12.72
C LEU A 150 -40.72 16.15 -12.54
N TYR A 151 -39.52 15.90 -12.00
CA TYR A 151 -38.60 16.97 -11.56
C TYR A 151 -37.32 17.04 -12.39
N ALA A 152 -36.89 15.94 -13.02
CA ALA A 152 -35.65 15.89 -13.80
C ALA A 152 -35.91 15.72 -15.31
N GLY A 153 -37.17 15.63 -15.76
CA GLY A 153 -37.53 15.53 -17.18
C GLY A 153 -37.25 14.16 -17.81
N ALA A 154 -37.09 13.10 -17.00
CA ALA A 154 -36.93 11.74 -17.52
C ALA A 154 -38.17 11.28 -18.31
N PRO A 155 -38.02 10.46 -19.37
CA PRO A 155 -39.15 9.97 -20.15
C PRO A 155 -40.10 9.14 -19.27
N SER A 156 -41.37 9.54 -19.20
CA SER A 156 -42.40 8.76 -18.52
C SER A 156 -42.65 7.48 -19.30
N LYS A 157 -42.37 6.31 -18.72
CA LYS A 157 -42.90 5.03 -19.21
C LYS A 157 -44.40 5.03 -18.97
N THR A 158 -45.18 5.66 -19.85
CA THR A 158 -46.64 5.52 -19.87
C THR A 158 -46.95 4.06 -20.14
N ALA A 159 -47.55 3.39 -19.15
CA ALA A 159 -48.17 2.09 -19.32
C ALA A 159 -49.07 2.16 -20.56
N GLY A 160 -48.74 1.38 -21.57
CA GLY A 160 -49.49 1.32 -22.81
C GLY A 160 -50.94 0.98 -22.54
N GLU A 161 -51.82 1.78 -23.14
CA GLU A 161 -53.25 1.50 -23.29
C GLU A 161 -53.41 0.11 -23.91
N GLY A 162 -53.87 -0.83 -23.10
CA GLY A 162 -54.20 -2.20 -23.50
C GLY A 162 -55.41 -2.66 -22.71
N SER A 163 -56.60 -2.30 -23.21
CA SER A 163 -57.86 -2.91 -22.80
C SER A 163 -57.76 -4.43 -22.97
N GLY A 164 -57.91 -5.17 -21.88
CA GLY A 164 -57.99 -6.63 -21.91
C GLY A 164 -57.81 -7.20 -20.52
N GLY A 165 -58.92 -7.57 -19.87
CA GLY A 165 -58.91 -8.15 -18.53
C GLY A 165 -58.04 -9.40 -18.45
N ALA A 166 -56.91 -9.29 -17.77
CA ALA A 166 -56.06 -10.41 -17.38
C ALA A 166 -56.28 -10.66 -15.88
N THR A 167 -56.70 -11.88 -15.53
CA THR A 167 -56.80 -12.32 -14.14
C THR A 167 -55.40 -12.42 -13.51
N ASN A 168 -55.31 -12.33 -12.18
CA ASN A 168 -54.05 -12.38 -11.43
C ASN A 168 -53.21 -13.64 -11.74
N GLU A 169 -53.86 -14.71 -12.18
CA GLU A 169 -53.22 -15.96 -12.60
C GLU A 169 -52.59 -15.87 -14.01
N SER A 170 -53.26 -15.20 -14.95
CA SER A 170 -52.69 -14.93 -16.28
C SER A 170 -51.49 -13.98 -16.21
N LEU A 171 -51.51 -12.97 -15.33
CA LEU A 171 -50.38 -12.07 -15.08
C LEU A 171 -49.18 -12.85 -14.53
N ARG A 172 -49.39 -13.74 -13.56
CA ARG A 172 -48.32 -14.56 -12.99
C ARG A 172 -47.72 -15.55 -14.00
N GLN A 173 -48.54 -16.12 -14.89
CA GLN A 173 -48.05 -16.97 -15.99
C GLN A 173 -47.30 -16.16 -17.05
N GLN A 174 -47.72 -14.92 -17.31
CA GLN A 174 -47.01 -14.01 -18.22
C GLN A 174 -45.68 -13.55 -17.61
N GLU A 175 -45.64 -13.27 -16.31
CA GLU A 175 -44.42 -12.94 -15.56
C GLU A 175 -43.44 -14.12 -15.50
N LEU A 176 -43.95 -15.35 -15.32
CA LEU A 176 -43.12 -16.56 -15.36
C LEU A 176 -42.55 -16.80 -16.76
N LYS A 177 -43.36 -16.65 -17.80
CA LYS A 177 -42.90 -16.76 -19.19
C LYS A 177 -41.91 -15.67 -19.58
N SER A 178 -42.17 -14.41 -19.18
CA SER A 178 -41.24 -13.32 -19.45
C SER A 178 -39.93 -13.52 -18.70
N LYS A 179 -39.98 -14.03 -17.47
CA LYS A 179 -38.78 -14.37 -16.71
C LYS A 179 -38.02 -15.55 -17.31
N GLU A 180 -38.70 -16.58 -17.79
CA GLU A 180 -38.07 -17.70 -18.50
C GLU A 180 -37.44 -17.26 -19.84
N GLU A 181 -38.06 -16.31 -20.55
CA GLU A 181 -37.52 -15.72 -21.77
C GLU A 181 -36.32 -14.80 -21.47
N GLU A 182 -36.38 -14.01 -20.40
CA GLU A 182 -35.31 -13.12 -19.93
C GLU A 182 -34.10 -13.92 -19.40
N ASP A 183 -34.33 -14.97 -18.61
CA ASP A 183 -33.29 -15.89 -18.13
C ASP A 183 -32.62 -16.63 -19.30
N LYS A 184 -33.36 -16.92 -20.38
CA LYS A 184 -32.84 -17.56 -21.59
C LYS A 184 -32.04 -16.58 -22.45
N GLU A 185 -32.49 -15.34 -22.59
CA GLU A 185 -31.71 -14.28 -23.25
C GLU A 185 -30.42 -13.98 -22.48
N ASP A 186 -30.48 -13.86 -21.16
CA ASP A 186 -29.30 -13.69 -20.30
C ASP A 186 -28.34 -14.88 -20.45
N LEU A 187 -28.81 -16.13 -20.41
CA LEU A 187 -27.94 -17.30 -20.64
C LEU A 187 -27.22 -17.23 -21.99
N THR A 188 -27.88 -16.73 -23.05
CA THR A 188 -27.23 -16.59 -24.36
C THR A 188 -26.22 -15.43 -24.41
N LYS A 189 -26.51 -14.33 -23.72
CA LYS A 189 -25.66 -13.13 -23.66
C LYS A 189 -24.39 -13.38 -22.85
N TYR A 190 -24.48 -14.15 -21.78
CA TYR A 190 -23.36 -14.49 -20.89
C TYR A 190 -22.68 -15.83 -21.26
N ASP A 191 -22.90 -16.37 -22.47
CA ASP A 191 -22.31 -17.63 -22.97
C ASP A 191 -22.56 -18.85 -22.05
N GLY A 192 -23.70 -18.88 -21.36
CA GLY A 192 -24.09 -19.95 -20.44
C GLY A 192 -23.51 -19.83 -19.03
N TYR A 193 -22.76 -18.76 -18.74
CA TYR A 193 -22.34 -18.42 -17.38
C TYR A 193 -23.47 -17.74 -16.59
N ASN A 194 -23.46 -17.90 -15.27
CA ASN A 194 -24.38 -17.19 -14.38
C ASN A 194 -24.18 -15.67 -14.48
N LYS A 195 -25.28 -14.93 -14.62
CA LYS A 195 -25.29 -13.46 -14.75
C LYS A 195 -24.67 -12.76 -13.55
N ASP A 196 -25.09 -13.11 -12.33
CA ASP A 196 -24.60 -12.46 -11.10
C ASP A 196 -23.09 -12.66 -10.93
N LEU A 197 -22.58 -13.83 -11.32
CA LEU A 197 -21.16 -14.14 -11.29
C LEU A 197 -20.36 -13.25 -12.26
N ILE A 198 -20.84 -13.03 -13.48
CA ILE A 198 -20.21 -12.13 -14.46
C ILE A 198 -20.36 -10.66 -14.03
N ASP A 199 -21.53 -10.29 -13.51
CA ASP A 199 -21.85 -8.92 -13.11
C ASP A 199 -21.02 -8.45 -11.91
N ARG A 200 -20.51 -9.34 -11.06
CA ARG A 200 -19.49 -9.00 -10.04
C ARG A 200 -18.23 -8.40 -10.66
N PHE A 201 -17.77 -8.94 -11.80
CA PHE A 201 -16.62 -8.38 -12.52
C PHE A 201 -17.02 -7.15 -13.34
N CYS A 202 -18.22 -7.12 -13.91
CA CYS A 202 -18.69 -5.93 -14.61
C CYS A 202 -18.87 -4.72 -13.67
N SER A 203 -19.25 -4.97 -12.42
CA SER A 203 -19.32 -3.96 -11.35
C SER A 203 -17.94 -3.38 -11.01
N MET A 204 -16.86 -4.09 -11.31
CA MET A 204 -15.48 -3.58 -11.21
C MET A 204 -15.05 -2.77 -12.45
N GLY A 205 -15.93 -2.56 -13.43
CA GLY A 205 -15.70 -1.74 -14.61
C GLY A 205 -15.25 -2.50 -15.86
N PHE A 206 -15.40 -3.83 -15.89
CA PHE A 206 -15.04 -4.66 -17.04
C PHE A 206 -16.25 -4.93 -17.95
N ASP A 207 -16.03 -5.01 -19.26
CA ASP A 207 -17.10 -5.37 -20.19
C ASP A 207 -17.39 -6.88 -20.19
N VAL A 208 -18.66 -7.24 -20.38
CA VAL A 208 -19.15 -8.63 -20.34
C VAL A 208 -18.34 -9.54 -21.29
N ASP A 209 -18.03 -9.08 -22.50
CA ASP A 209 -17.30 -9.86 -23.50
C ASP A 209 -15.88 -10.21 -23.00
N ARG A 210 -15.18 -9.27 -22.35
CA ARG A 210 -13.88 -9.52 -21.72
C ARG A 210 -13.97 -10.46 -20.53
N VAL A 211 -15.00 -10.32 -19.68
CA VAL A 211 -15.19 -11.22 -18.53
C VAL A 211 -15.45 -12.66 -19.01
N VAL A 212 -16.36 -12.84 -19.97
CA VAL A 212 -16.65 -14.14 -20.59
C VAL A 212 -15.41 -14.74 -21.27
N ALA A 213 -14.61 -13.92 -21.96
CA ALA A 213 -13.35 -14.38 -22.56
C ALA A 213 -12.31 -14.80 -21.50
N ALA A 214 -12.26 -14.11 -20.35
CA ALA A 214 -11.39 -14.48 -19.23
C ALA A 214 -11.86 -15.79 -18.58
N PHE A 215 -13.16 -15.98 -18.40
CA PHE A 215 -13.74 -17.20 -17.82
C PHE A 215 -13.48 -18.43 -18.71
N LYS A 216 -13.64 -18.29 -20.03
CA LYS A 216 -13.26 -19.34 -21.01
C LYS A 216 -11.78 -19.70 -20.93
N TYR A 217 -10.91 -18.71 -20.77
CA TYR A 217 -9.46 -18.91 -20.70
C TYR A 217 -9.03 -19.68 -19.45
N TYR A 218 -9.61 -19.35 -18.30
CA TYR A 218 -9.29 -20.01 -17.03
C TYR A 218 -10.10 -21.29 -16.79
N GLY A 219 -10.95 -21.70 -17.73
CA GLY A 219 -11.74 -22.91 -17.63
C GLY A 219 -12.78 -22.85 -16.51
N VAL A 220 -13.33 -21.67 -16.24
CA VAL A 220 -14.42 -21.49 -15.28
C VAL A 220 -15.62 -22.31 -15.75
N ASP A 221 -16.19 -23.13 -14.86
CA ASP A 221 -17.35 -23.96 -15.16
C ASP A 221 -18.60 -23.08 -15.35
N ARG A 222 -19.46 -23.46 -16.29
CA ARG A 222 -20.72 -22.77 -16.56
C ARG A 222 -21.79 -23.14 -15.56
N MET A 223 -21.70 -24.32 -14.93
CA MET A 223 -22.64 -24.82 -13.91
C MET A 223 -24.12 -24.66 -14.32
N ASN A 224 -24.45 -24.84 -15.60
CA ASN A 224 -25.79 -24.61 -16.17
C ASN A 224 -26.41 -23.23 -15.85
N GLY A 225 -25.59 -22.21 -15.55
CA GLY A 225 -26.05 -20.89 -15.15
C GLY A 225 -26.39 -20.75 -13.66
N GLU A 226 -26.08 -21.74 -12.82
CA GLU A 226 -26.20 -21.59 -11.36
C GLU A 226 -25.09 -20.71 -10.79
N ASP A 227 -25.43 -19.86 -9.83
CA ASP A 227 -24.47 -19.00 -9.13
C ASP A 227 -23.65 -19.82 -8.14
N TYR A 228 -22.35 -19.52 -8.09
CA TYR A 228 -21.43 -20.09 -7.11
C TYR A 228 -20.28 -19.11 -6.83
N GLU A 229 -19.62 -19.29 -5.71
CA GLU A 229 -18.46 -18.47 -5.35
C GLU A 229 -17.18 -19.05 -5.97
N LEU A 230 -16.47 -18.22 -6.73
CA LEU A 230 -15.13 -18.56 -7.21
C LEU A 230 -14.14 -18.47 -6.04
N GLU A 231 -13.20 -19.41 -5.98
CA GLU A 231 -12.11 -19.34 -5.01
C GLU A 231 -11.32 -18.02 -5.19
N GLU A 232 -10.85 -17.43 -4.08
CA GLU A 232 -10.15 -16.14 -4.08
C GLU A 232 -8.96 -16.09 -5.06
N ALA A 233 -8.28 -17.22 -5.29
CA ALA A 233 -7.19 -17.33 -6.24
C ALA A 233 -7.65 -17.09 -7.70
N TYR A 234 -8.75 -17.74 -8.11
CA TYR A 234 -9.31 -17.58 -9.45
C TYR A 234 -9.85 -16.17 -9.68
N MET A 235 -10.48 -15.55 -8.66
CA MET A 235 -10.93 -14.17 -8.77
C MET A 235 -9.77 -13.19 -8.99
N GLY A 236 -8.64 -13.41 -8.30
CA GLY A 236 -7.42 -12.61 -8.48
C GLY A 236 -6.86 -12.71 -9.90
N ASP A 237 -6.77 -13.93 -10.45
CA ASP A 237 -6.22 -14.17 -11.78
C ASP A 237 -7.11 -13.62 -12.91
N ILE A 238 -8.43 -13.79 -12.77
CA ILE A 238 -9.42 -13.23 -13.71
C ILE A 238 -9.36 -11.70 -13.68
N THR A 239 -9.34 -11.08 -12.49
CA THR A 239 -9.29 -9.62 -12.35
C THR A 239 -7.98 -9.04 -12.90
N ALA A 240 -6.86 -9.72 -12.67
CA ALA A 240 -5.57 -9.34 -13.24
C ALA A 240 -5.63 -9.31 -14.77
N ARG A 241 -6.17 -10.37 -15.39
CA ARG A 241 -6.35 -10.44 -16.86
C ARG A 241 -7.24 -9.31 -17.40
N LEU A 242 -8.30 -8.95 -16.68
CA LEU A 242 -9.26 -7.94 -17.09
C LEU A 242 -8.73 -6.50 -17.02
N LEU A 243 -7.84 -6.20 -16.05
CA LEU A 243 -7.23 -4.87 -15.87
C LEU A 243 -6.21 -4.49 -16.95
N GLY A 244 -6.04 -5.30 -17.99
CA GLY A 244 -4.99 -5.06 -18.97
C GLY A 244 -3.58 -5.19 -18.37
N HIS A 245 -3.46 -5.69 -17.13
CA HIS A 245 -2.35 -6.56 -16.79
C HIS A 245 -2.55 -7.83 -17.60
N ILE A 246 -2.35 -7.70 -18.91
CA ILE A 246 -2.04 -8.82 -19.75
C ILE A 246 -0.75 -9.33 -19.12
N PRO A 247 -0.72 -10.48 -18.39
CA PRO A 247 0.42 -11.30 -18.65
C PRO A 247 0.35 -11.49 -20.16
N SER A 248 1.36 -11.00 -20.87
CA SER A 248 1.57 -11.50 -22.22
C SER A 248 1.32 -13.02 -22.17
N PRO A 249 0.81 -13.69 -23.20
CA PRO A 249 0.90 -15.15 -23.25
C PRO A 249 2.34 -15.68 -23.02
N THR A 250 3.32 -14.77 -22.89
CA THR A 250 4.72 -14.97 -22.45
C THR A 250 5.11 -14.40 -21.06
N MET A 251 4.24 -13.76 -20.27
CA MET A 251 4.61 -13.25 -18.93
C MET A 251 4.52 -14.38 -17.91
N ILE A 252 5.67 -14.73 -17.36
CA ILE A 252 5.82 -15.83 -16.40
C ILE A 252 5.74 -15.23 -14.98
N GLU A 253 5.53 -16.06 -13.95
CA GLU A 253 5.48 -15.66 -12.51
C GLU A 253 6.56 -14.61 -12.13
N ASP A 254 7.76 -14.79 -12.65
CA ASP A 254 8.88 -13.86 -12.52
C ASP A 254 8.53 -12.41 -12.90
N ASP A 255 7.77 -12.20 -13.97
CA ASP A 255 7.42 -10.87 -14.48
C ASP A 255 6.37 -10.20 -13.58
N PHE A 256 5.46 -10.98 -13.00
CA PHE A 256 4.54 -10.50 -11.96
C PHE A 256 5.28 -10.07 -10.69
N TYR A 257 6.37 -10.75 -10.32
CA TYR A 257 7.22 -10.28 -9.24
C TYR A 257 7.99 -9.01 -9.63
N ARG A 258 8.54 -8.95 -10.85
CA ARG A 258 9.30 -7.79 -11.34
C ARG A 258 8.47 -6.52 -11.44
N SER A 259 7.16 -6.61 -11.69
CA SER A 259 6.26 -5.46 -11.70
C SER A 259 5.93 -4.91 -10.29
N SER A 260 6.14 -5.72 -9.24
CA SER A 260 5.86 -5.34 -7.86
C SER A 260 6.69 -4.13 -7.39
N SER A 261 6.16 -3.39 -6.43
CA SER A 261 6.90 -2.31 -5.76
C SER A 261 8.11 -2.87 -4.99
N GLN A 262 8.00 -4.07 -4.42
CA GLN A 262 9.08 -4.74 -3.71
C GLN A 262 10.29 -5.00 -4.62
N PHE A 263 10.08 -5.48 -5.83
CA PHE A 263 11.18 -5.65 -6.78
C PHE A 263 11.75 -4.32 -7.23
N ARG A 264 10.90 -3.41 -7.73
CA ARG A 264 11.35 -2.17 -8.37
C ARG A 264 12.02 -1.18 -7.43
N LEU A 265 11.60 -1.14 -6.16
CA LEU A 265 12.05 -0.10 -5.22
C LEU A 265 12.89 -0.65 -4.07
N TRP A 266 12.72 -1.93 -3.73
CA TRP A 266 13.24 -2.53 -2.50
C TRP A 266 14.08 -3.79 -2.71
N SER A 267 14.49 -4.07 -3.94
CA SER A 267 15.45 -5.16 -4.24
C SER A 267 16.76 -4.58 -4.75
N TYR A 268 17.88 -5.08 -4.22
CA TYR A 268 19.20 -4.50 -4.37
C TYR A 268 20.25 -5.58 -4.61
N THR A 269 21.38 -5.19 -5.19
CA THR A 269 22.62 -5.97 -5.04
C THR A 269 23.22 -5.69 -3.65
N GLU A 270 24.00 -6.62 -3.12
CA GLU A 270 24.69 -6.45 -1.83
C GLU A 270 25.53 -5.16 -1.78
N THR A 271 26.28 -4.88 -2.86
CA THR A 271 27.10 -3.67 -2.98
C THR A 271 26.27 -2.40 -2.99
N SER A 272 25.15 -2.36 -3.73
CA SER A 272 24.28 -1.19 -3.78
C SER A 272 23.58 -0.94 -2.44
N LEU A 273 23.20 -2.01 -1.71
CA LEU A 273 22.58 -1.90 -0.39
C LEU A 273 23.56 -1.35 0.66
N GLN A 274 24.80 -1.86 0.66
CA GLN A 274 25.85 -1.36 1.54
C GLN A 274 26.20 0.10 1.24
N SER A 275 26.31 0.45 -0.05
CA SER A 275 26.54 1.83 -0.47
C SER A 275 25.41 2.76 -0.03
N LEU A 276 24.15 2.36 -0.20
CA LEU A 276 22.99 3.14 0.24
C LEU A 276 23.04 3.42 1.75
N ARG A 277 23.32 2.41 2.58
CA ARG A 277 23.46 2.57 4.03
C ARG A 277 24.61 3.52 4.40
N ALA A 278 25.76 3.36 3.76
CA ALA A 278 26.92 4.21 4.00
C ALA A 278 26.62 5.68 3.65
N THR A 279 25.97 5.93 2.51
CA THR A 279 25.55 7.28 2.10
C THR A 279 24.51 7.87 3.06
N THR A 280 23.49 7.11 3.45
CA THR A 280 22.47 7.55 4.41
C THR A 280 23.10 7.91 5.76
N ASN A 281 24.00 7.06 6.27
CA ASN A 281 24.72 7.31 7.52
C ASN A 281 25.65 8.54 7.43
N ALA A 282 26.39 8.70 6.33
CA ALA A 282 27.28 9.86 6.14
C ALA A 282 26.49 11.17 6.14
N ASN A 283 25.41 11.24 5.37
CA ASN A 283 24.52 12.39 5.30
C ASN A 283 23.88 12.71 6.68
N ALA A 284 23.46 11.68 7.40
CA ALA A 284 22.90 11.84 8.75
C ALA A 284 23.96 12.33 9.75
N SER A 285 25.17 11.76 9.70
CA SER A 285 26.29 12.15 10.56
C SER A 285 26.65 13.62 10.38
N GLU A 286 26.72 14.11 9.14
CA GLU A 286 26.98 15.53 8.86
C GLU A 286 25.89 16.43 9.45
N ARG A 287 24.61 16.09 9.23
CA ARG A 287 23.48 16.85 9.77
C ARG A 287 23.47 16.87 11.29
N VAL A 288 23.72 15.73 11.93
CA VAL A 288 23.79 15.58 13.40
C VAL A 288 24.93 16.42 13.97
N ARG A 289 26.14 16.33 13.39
CA ARG A 289 27.29 17.15 13.81
C ARG A 289 26.98 18.63 13.71
N SER A 290 26.36 19.06 12.60
CA SER A 290 25.93 20.45 12.41
C SER A 290 24.91 20.89 13.47
N ALA A 291 23.86 20.10 13.70
CA ALA A 291 22.81 20.43 14.68
C ALA A 291 23.36 20.51 16.12
N LEU A 292 24.26 19.59 16.50
CA LEU A 292 24.87 19.58 17.83
C LEU A 292 25.86 20.73 18.01
N ARG A 293 26.63 21.11 16.98
CA ARG A 293 27.48 22.31 17.02
C ARG A 293 26.64 23.56 17.25
N LYS A 294 25.58 23.76 16.45
CA LYS A 294 24.63 24.87 16.62
C LYS A 294 24.00 24.90 18.02
N SER A 295 23.59 23.75 18.55
CA SER A 295 23.01 23.67 19.89
C SER A 295 24.01 24.02 21.00
N ARG A 296 25.28 23.61 20.86
CA ARG A 296 26.36 23.94 21.82
C ARG A 296 26.72 25.43 21.76
N GLU A 297 26.78 26.00 20.56
CA GLU A 297 26.99 27.44 20.35
C GLU A 297 25.85 28.25 20.98
N ALA A 298 24.58 27.89 20.70
CA ALA A 298 23.43 28.54 21.30
C ALA A 298 23.44 28.49 22.84
N GLN A 299 23.84 27.36 23.43
CA GLN A 299 23.99 27.24 24.89
C GLN A 299 25.11 28.13 25.45
N ARG A 300 26.26 28.22 24.75
CA ARG A 300 27.37 29.12 25.15
C ARG A 300 26.99 30.60 25.03
N SER A 301 26.23 30.97 24.01
CA SER A 301 25.69 32.33 23.86
C SER A 301 24.66 32.67 24.95
N ALA A 302 23.83 31.70 25.35
CA ALA A 302 22.86 31.90 26.43
C ALA A 302 23.54 32.06 27.82
N THR A 303 24.60 31.30 28.12
CA THR A 303 25.32 31.40 29.40
C THR A 303 26.19 32.64 29.51
N SER A 304 26.78 33.11 28.41
CA SER A 304 27.51 34.40 28.39
C SER A 304 26.59 35.61 28.58
N SER A 305 25.34 35.52 28.12
CA SER A 305 24.32 36.57 28.31
C SER A 305 23.78 36.66 29.75
N ALA A 306 23.85 35.57 30.52
CA ALA A 306 23.39 35.51 31.91
C ALA A 306 24.43 36.01 32.94
N ALA A 307 25.69 36.21 32.53
CA ALA A 307 26.77 36.68 33.39
C ALA A 307 26.89 38.23 33.49
N GLY A 308 25.91 38.96 32.96
CA GLY A 308 25.89 40.42 32.94
C GLY A 308 25.36 41.05 34.24
N THR A 309 26.12 41.01 35.32
CA THR A 309 26.06 42.05 36.38
C THR A 309 27.47 42.23 36.96
N PRO A 310 28.14 43.37 36.74
CA PRO A 310 29.50 43.57 37.25
C PRO A 310 29.43 43.99 38.72
N ALA A 311 29.83 43.11 39.63
CA ALA A 311 30.27 43.51 40.96
C ALA A 311 31.78 43.80 40.89
N ALA A 312 32.15 45.07 41.07
CA ALA A 312 33.53 45.49 41.18
C ALA A 312 34.15 44.91 42.46
N ASN A 313 35.16 44.05 42.34
CA ASN A 313 36.25 44.05 43.30
C ASN A 313 37.53 43.43 42.71
N GLN A 314 38.64 44.15 42.90
CA GLN A 314 39.99 43.77 42.52
C GLN A 314 40.53 42.69 43.47
N ASN A 315 41.15 41.64 42.94
CA ASN A 315 42.50 41.22 43.32
C ASN A 315 42.97 40.04 42.46
N GLY A 316 44.25 40.09 42.07
CA GLY A 316 44.82 39.27 41.02
C GLY A 316 45.06 37.80 41.33
N SER A 317 45.26 37.04 40.27
CA SER A 317 46.41 36.13 40.11
C SER A 317 46.38 35.59 38.69
N ASP A 318 47.55 35.59 38.06
CA ASP A 318 47.83 34.92 36.81
C ASP A 318 47.42 33.44 36.91
N ALA A 319 46.38 33.06 36.18
CA ALA A 319 46.07 31.69 35.87
C ALA A 319 45.73 31.61 34.38
N ASP A 320 46.81 31.37 33.63
CA ASP A 320 46.89 30.87 32.26
C ASP A 320 45.59 30.20 31.80
N SER A 321 44.73 30.98 31.17
CA SER A 321 43.51 30.48 30.55
C SER A 321 43.94 29.75 29.29
N LYS A 322 44.18 28.44 29.40
CA LYS A 322 44.19 27.48 28.29
C LYS A 322 42.84 27.54 27.57
N ALA A 323 42.66 28.58 26.76
CA ALA A 323 41.69 28.64 25.67
C ALA A 323 42.20 27.73 24.55
N GLY A 324 42.10 26.43 24.77
CA GLY A 324 42.62 25.40 23.87
C GLY A 324 42.03 24.02 24.17
N GLY A 325 40.77 23.99 24.62
CA GLY A 325 40.02 22.74 24.77
C GLY A 325 39.55 22.26 23.40
N ASP A 326 40.37 21.39 22.80
CA ASP A 326 40.13 20.58 21.62
C ASP A 326 38.63 20.28 21.42
N GLU A 327 38.05 20.67 20.28
CA GLU A 327 36.69 20.31 19.91
C GLU A 327 36.62 18.79 19.77
N THR A 328 36.29 18.08 20.85
CA THR A 328 36.06 16.64 20.80
C THR A 328 35.08 16.32 19.67
N GLU A 329 35.60 15.72 18.61
CA GLU A 329 34.86 15.39 17.41
C GLU A 329 33.66 14.52 17.80
N ILE A 330 32.45 14.90 17.37
CA ILE A 330 31.23 14.19 17.74
C ILE A 330 31.26 12.82 17.04
N GLU A 331 31.52 11.78 17.83
CA GLU A 331 31.56 10.40 17.36
C GLU A 331 30.15 9.91 17.02
N CYS A 332 29.84 9.84 15.74
CA CYS A 332 28.56 9.35 15.20
C CYS A 332 28.57 7.82 15.07
N LEU A 333 27.38 7.20 15.02
CA LEU A 333 27.26 5.77 14.76
C LEU A 333 27.83 5.41 13.39
N THR A 334 28.48 4.26 13.28
CA THR A 334 28.85 3.68 11.97
C THR A 334 27.64 3.01 11.30
N PRO A 335 27.66 2.75 9.99
CA PRO A 335 26.58 2.03 9.31
C PRO A 335 26.29 0.66 9.92
N GLU A 336 27.34 -0.04 10.38
CA GLU A 336 27.22 -1.34 11.05
C GLU A 336 26.57 -1.21 12.43
N GLU A 337 26.95 -0.19 13.21
CA GLU A 337 26.31 0.10 14.51
C GLU A 337 24.83 0.47 14.34
N GLU A 338 24.48 1.26 13.31
CA GLU A 338 23.09 1.54 12.97
C GLU A 338 22.33 0.27 12.61
N HIS A 339 22.91 -0.59 11.76
CA HIS A 339 22.28 -1.83 11.34
C HIS A 339 22.02 -2.77 12.53
N GLN A 340 22.99 -2.92 13.45
CA GLN A 340 22.83 -3.72 14.66
C GLN A 340 21.74 -3.16 15.59
N LEU A 341 21.65 -1.83 15.70
CA LEU A 341 20.60 -1.19 16.48
C LEU A 341 19.21 -1.42 15.86
N VAL A 342 19.07 -1.26 14.54
CA VAL A 342 17.81 -1.51 13.83
C VAL A 342 17.38 -2.96 13.98
N ARG A 343 18.30 -3.91 13.83
CA ARG A 343 18.04 -5.33 14.04
C ARG A 343 17.54 -5.64 15.45
N TYR A 344 18.13 -5.02 16.48
CA TYR A 344 17.61 -5.16 17.84
C TYR A 344 16.14 -4.73 17.93
N PHE A 345 15.76 -3.59 17.35
CA PHE A 345 14.37 -3.15 17.36
C PHE A 345 13.45 -4.00 16.48
N CYS A 346 13.97 -4.69 15.45
CA CYS A 346 13.21 -5.71 14.72
C CYS A 346 12.88 -6.90 15.63
N GLU A 347 13.80 -7.35 16.49
CA GLU A 347 13.51 -8.41 17.47
C GLU A 347 12.47 -7.95 18.51
N GLN A 348 12.53 -6.68 18.92
CA GLN A 348 11.51 -6.10 19.81
C GLN A 348 10.11 -6.03 19.19
N ILE A 349 9.98 -5.91 17.86
CA ILE A 349 8.68 -6.02 17.17
C ILE A 349 8.07 -7.40 17.40
N ILE A 350 8.87 -8.47 17.35
CA ILE A 350 8.40 -9.83 17.57
C ILE A 350 7.91 -9.97 19.01
N GLU A 351 8.74 -9.55 19.98
CA GLU A 351 8.40 -9.61 21.40
C GLU A 351 7.12 -8.82 21.72
N LEU A 352 7.01 -7.59 21.20
CA LEU A 352 5.84 -6.75 21.40
C LEU A 352 4.59 -7.35 20.76
N GLY A 353 4.69 -7.91 19.55
CA GLY A 353 3.56 -8.53 18.88
C GLY A 353 3.04 -9.78 19.59
N GLU A 354 3.88 -10.50 20.33
CA GLU A 354 3.50 -11.63 21.19
C GLU A 354 2.81 -11.19 22.50
N MET A 355 2.93 -9.91 22.91
CA MET A 355 2.24 -9.40 24.11
C MET A 355 0.73 -9.20 23.89
N TYR A 356 0.28 -9.08 22.64
CA TYR A 356 -1.14 -8.93 22.30
C TYR A 356 -1.93 -10.22 22.55
N LYS A 357 -3.24 -10.08 22.79
CA LYS A 357 -4.15 -11.21 23.02
C LYS A 357 -5.37 -11.10 22.09
N PRO A 358 -5.50 -11.97 21.07
CA PRO A 358 -4.49 -12.96 20.63
C PRO A 358 -3.21 -12.30 20.10
N PRO A 359 -2.07 -13.02 20.05
CA PRO A 359 -0.82 -12.51 19.48
C PRO A 359 -1.03 -11.98 18.06
N LEU A 360 -0.29 -10.93 17.69
CA LEU A 360 -0.38 -10.40 16.35
C LEU A 360 0.03 -11.47 15.32
N PRO A 361 -0.69 -11.58 14.19
CA PRO A 361 -0.34 -12.52 13.14
C PRO A 361 1.13 -12.40 12.72
N THR A 362 1.75 -13.53 12.37
CA THR A 362 3.14 -13.56 11.92
C THR A 362 3.38 -12.63 10.72
N ILE A 363 2.40 -12.54 9.81
CA ILE A 363 2.49 -11.66 8.64
C ILE A 363 2.55 -10.19 9.04
N VAL A 364 1.67 -9.73 9.93
CA VAL A 364 1.65 -8.35 10.48
C VAL A 364 3.01 -7.99 11.08
N ARG A 365 3.59 -8.88 11.88
CA ARG A 365 4.91 -8.66 12.50
C ARG A 365 6.02 -8.62 11.45
N ALA A 366 5.98 -9.50 10.46
CA ALA A 366 6.94 -9.51 9.36
C ALA A 366 6.86 -8.22 8.53
N THR A 367 5.65 -7.77 8.17
CA THR A 367 5.39 -6.49 7.47
C THR A 367 5.95 -5.31 8.26
N ALA A 368 5.69 -5.25 9.56
CA ALA A 368 6.22 -4.22 10.45
C ALA A 368 7.76 -4.19 10.47
N ILE A 369 8.40 -5.36 10.52
CA ILE A 369 9.87 -5.48 10.43
C ILE A 369 10.35 -4.94 9.08
N GLN A 370 9.71 -5.31 7.97
CA GLN A 370 10.10 -4.80 6.66
C GLN A 370 9.90 -3.29 6.54
N TYR A 371 8.84 -2.72 7.12
CA TYR A 371 8.65 -1.27 7.18
C TYR A 371 9.77 -0.58 7.96
N LEU A 372 10.13 -1.11 9.13
CA LEU A 372 11.22 -0.56 9.94
C LEU A 372 12.56 -0.63 9.19
N ARG A 373 12.87 -1.76 8.55
CA ARG A 373 14.10 -1.93 7.77
C ARG A 373 14.15 -1.01 6.56
N ARG A 374 13.07 -0.91 5.79
CA ARG A 374 12.94 -0.01 4.62
C ARG A 374 13.08 1.46 5.03
N PHE A 375 12.47 1.84 6.15
CA PHE A 375 12.59 3.19 6.72
C PHE A 375 14.05 3.57 6.95
N TYR A 376 14.83 2.68 7.57
CA TYR A 376 16.24 2.91 7.89
C TYR A 376 17.23 2.66 6.74
N LEU A 377 16.76 2.40 5.51
CA LEU A 377 17.60 2.51 4.32
C LEU A 377 17.79 3.97 3.89
N THR A 378 16.80 4.83 4.14
CA THR A 378 16.79 6.24 3.72
C THR A 378 16.82 7.22 4.89
N ASN A 379 16.75 6.71 6.12
CA ASN A 379 16.83 7.46 7.35
C ASN A 379 17.87 6.84 8.30
N SER A 380 18.33 7.59 9.29
CA SER A 380 19.29 7.11 10.30
C SER A 380 18.66 7.09 11.70
N PRO A 381 18.99 6.09 12.54
CA PRO A 381 18.65 6.08 13.97
C PRO A 381 19.11 7.31 14.75
N MET A 382 20.17 7.99 14.29
CA MET A 382 20.66 9.25 14.87
C MET A 382 19.70 10.42 14.63
N THR A 383 18.86 10.33 13.59
CA THR A 383 17.84 11.34 13.26
C THR A 383 16.48 10.99 13.88
N TYR A 384 16.02 9.76 13.68
CA TYR A 384 14.74 9.27 14.21
C TYR A 384 14.98 8.05 15.06
N HIS A 385 14.59 8.09 16.33
CA HIS A 385 14.86 7.00 17.26
C HIS A 385 14.03 5.74 16.91
N PRO A 386 14.63 4.55 16.79
CA PRO A 386 13.92 3.35 16.34
C PRO A 386 12.75 2.93 17.22
N LYS A 387 12.76 3.23 18.53
CA LYS A 387 11.63 2.94 19.41
C LYS A 387 10.32 3.57 18.89
N SER A 388 10.32 4.85 18.51
CA SER A 388 9.10 5.52 18.05
C SER A 388 8.67 5.03 16.67
N ILE A 389 9.64 4.83 15.77
CA ILE A 389 9.37 4.34 14.41
C ILE A 389 8.85 2.90 14.42
N MET A 390 9.42 2.03 15.26
CA MET A 390 8.99 0.64 15.44
C MET A 390 7.50 0.55 15.81
N LEU A 391 7.05 1.34 16.77
CA LEU A 391 5.67 1.27 17.25
C LEU A 391 4.68 1.71 16.17
N CYS A 392 5.01 2.78 15.45
CA CYS A 392 4.24 3.23 14.30
C CYS A 392 4.27 2.23 13.14
N ALA A 393 5.43 1.65 12.81
CA ALA A 393 5.54 0.64 11.76
C ALA A 393 4.69 -0.59 12.08
N LEU A 394 4.67 -1.03 13.35
CA LEU A 394 3.81 -2.13 13.79
C LEU A 394 2.34 -1.78 13.71
N PHE A 395 1.93 -0.60 14.16
CA PHE A 395 0.53 -0.15 14.02
C PHE A 395 0.12 -0.01 12.55
N LEU A 396 0.96 0.57 11.70
CA LEU A 396 0.70 0.69 10.27
C LEU A 396 0.54 -0.68 9.61
N ALA A 397 1.37 -1.66 9.96
CA ALA A 397 1.27 -3.03 9.45
C ALA A 397 -0.08 -3.69 9.78
N THR A 398 -0.67 -3.40 10.96
CA THR A 398 -2.01 -3.90 11.29
C THR A 398 -3.07 -3.40 10.30
N LYS A 399 -2.94 -2.16 9.81
CA LYS A 399 -3.85 -1.58 8.82
C LYS A 399 -3.63 -2.19 7.42
N THR A 400 -2.37 -2.35 7.01
CA THR A 400 -2.02 -2.78 5.64
C THR A 400 -2.26 -4.26 5.40
N ASP A 401 -2.17 -5.08 6.46
CA ASP A 401 -2.47 -6.52 6.41
C ASP A 401 -3.92 -6.83 6.82
N ASN A 402 -4.80 -5.83 6.83
CA ASN A 402 -6.23 -5.97 7.17
C ASN A 402 -6.50 -6.59 8.55
N TYR A 403 -5.58 -6.43 9.50
CA TYR A 403 -5.74 -6.84 10.89
C TYR A 403 -6.14 -5.63 11.74
N TYR A 404 -7.41 -5.20 11.64
CA TYR A 404 -7.83 -3.94 12.25
C TYR A 404 -7.80 -3.97 13.78
N LEU A 405 -6.97 -3.10 14.36
CA LEU A 405 -6.91 -2.79 15.79
C LEU A 405 -7.17 -1.30 15.98
N SER A 406 -8.02 -0.94 16.95
CA SER A 406 -8.19 0.47 17.28
C SER A 406 -6.89 1.01 17.89
N LEU A 407 -6.59 2.28 17.59
CA LEU A 407 -5.38 2.94 18.07
C LEU A 407 -5.25 2.92 19.61
N ARG A 408 -6.39 3.04 20.33
CA ARG A 408 -6.41 2.99 21.79
C ARG A 408 -6.04 1.61 22.32
N GLN A 409 -6.68 0.56 21.79
CA GLN A 409 -6.37 -0.83 22.16
C GLN A 409 -4.91 -1.19 21.85
N PHE A 410 -4.37 -0.66 20.74
CA PHE A 410 -2.97 -0.84 20.41
C PHE A 410 -2.04 -0.15 21.43
N ALA A 411 -2.32 1.10 21.78
CA ALA A 411 -1.51 1.86 22.73
C ALA A 411 -1.51 1.24 24.15
N GLU A 412 -2.64 0.68 24.59
CA GLU A 412 -2.81 0.11 25.94
C GLU A 412 -1.84 -1.05 26.27
N VAL A 413 -1.44 -1.83 25.27
CA VAL A 413 -0.54 -2.98 25.46
C VAL A 413 0.93 -2.55 25.58
N ILE A 414 1.28 -1.36 25.10
CA ILE A 414 2.67 -0.90 25.00
C ILE A 414 3.19 -0.44 26.37
N PRO A 415 4.30 -1.03 26.87
CA PRO A 415 4.88 -0.61 28.14
C PRO A 415 5.45 0.82 28.10
N GLY A 416 5.24 1.57 29.18
CA GLY A 416 5.88 2.86 29.40
C GLY A 416 5.04 4.10 29.04
N GLY A 417 3.71 3.98 29.03
CA GLY A 417 2.80 5.13 28.92
C GLY A 417 2.77 5.77 27.54
N THR A 418 2.99 4.99 26.48
CA THR A 418 2.87 5.45 25.09
C THR A 418 1.45 5.95 24.81
N THR A 419 1.33 7.17 24.32
CA THR A 419 0.05 7.76 23.96
C THR A 419 -0.33 7.44 22.51
N PRO A 420 -1.63 7.43 22.15
CA PRO A 420 -2.08 7.37 20.77
C PRO A 420 -1.39 8.38 19.84
N GLU A 421 -1.10 9.57 20.34
CA GLU A 421 -0.42 10.65 19.64
C GLU A 421 1.03 10.27 19.27
N ASP A 422 1.75 9.59 20.16
CA ASP A 422 3.13 9.13 19.92
C ASP A 422 3.21 8.14 18.75
N LEU A 423 2.11 7.41 18.47
CA LEU A 423 2.00 6.45 17.38
C LEU A 423 1.64 7.12 16.05
N ILE A 424 0.75 8.10 16.07
CA ILE A 424 0.31 8.82 14.86
C ILE A 424 1.38 9.80 14.40
N GLN A 425 2.11 10.45 15.30
CA GLN A 425 3.04 11.52 14.95
C GLN A 425 4.07 11.14 13.86
N PRO A 426 4.73 9.97 13.92
CA PRO A 426 5.63 9.52 12.85
C PRO A 426 4.92 8.86 11.66
N GLU A 427 3.60 8.65 11.65
CA GLU A 427 2.88 7.87 10.64
C GLU A 427 3.13 8.36 9.22
N PHE A 428 2.92 9.65 8.97
CA PHE A 428 3.15 10.23 7.65
C PHE A 428 4.62 10.15 7.23
N LEU A 429 5.56 10.37 8.17
CA LEU A 429 6.99 10.26 7.92
C LEU A 429 7.38 8.82 7.52
N VAL A 430 6.81 7.82 8.19
CA VAL A 430 7.00 6.41 7.85
C VAL A 430 6.44 6.13 6.46
N MET A 431 5.20 6.52 6.17
CA MET A 431 4.58 6.33 4.86
C MET A 431 5.39 6.96 3.72
N GLN A 432 5.88 8.19 3.91
CA GLN A 432 6.75 8.87 2.94
C GLN A 432 8.06 8.11 2.72
N SER A 433 8.70 7.63 3.78
CA SER A 433 9.95 6.86 3.70
C SER A 433 9.74 5.50 3.03
N LEU A 434 8.56 4.90 3.20
CA LEU A 434 8.11 3.70 2.48
C LEU A 434 7.67 3.99 1.05
N ARG A 435 7.77 5.24 0.58
CA ARG A 435 7.35 5.68 -0.76
C ARG A 435 5.89 5.33 -1.07
N PHE A 436 5.04 5.30 -0.03
CA PHE A 436 3.65 4.85 -0.11
C PHE A 436 3.48 3.43 -0.71
N THR A 437 4.52 2.60 -0.62
CA THR A 437 4.50 1.21 -1.09
C THR A 437 4.37 0.24 0.09
N PHE A 438 3.12 -0.09 0.40
CA PHE A 438 2.76 -0.90 1.56
C PHE A 438 2.75 -2.40 1.29
N ASP A 439 2.66 -2.81 0.03
CA ASP A 439 2.75 -4.22 -0.36
C ASP A 439 4.12 -4.83 0.03
N VAL A 440 4.06 -5.90 0.81
CA VAL A 440 5.22 -6.72 1.20
C VAL A 440 4.89 -8.17 0.90
N ARG A 441 5.66 -8.75 -0.03
CA ARG A 441 5.52 -10.16 -0.41
C ARG A 441 6.36 -11.01 0.52
N HIS A 442 5.69 -11.87 1.28
CA HIS A 442 6.30 -12.76 2.26
C HIS A 442 6.49 -14.20 1.74
N PRO A 443 7.52 -14.93 2.20
CA PRO A 443 7.81 -16.30 1.80
C PRO A 443 6.86 -17.34 2.42
N PHE A 444 5.99 -16.95 3.36
CA PHE A 444 5.14 -17.90 4.11
C PHE A 444 4.13 -18.63 3.23
N ARG A 445 3.44 -17.93 2.31
CA ARG A 445 2.47 -18.58 1.40
C ARG A 445 3.17 -19.52 0.41
N GLY A 446 4.35 -19.12 -0.09
CA GLY A 446 5.16 -19.96 -0.97
C GLY A 446 5.60 -21.27 -0.30
N LEU A 447 5.94 -21.21 1.00
CA LEU A 447 6.20 -22.42 1.79
C LEU A 447 4.96 -23.33 1.85
N GLU A 448 3.78 -22.79 2.14
CA GLU A 448 2.56 -23.63 2.20
C GLU A 448 2.29 -24.32 0.86
N GLY A 449 2.38 -23.58 -0.25
CA GLY A 449 2.20 -24.16 -1.59
C GLY A 449 3.23 -25.26 -1.90
N GLY A 450 4.50 -25.02 -1.59
CA GLY A 450 5.57 -26.01 -1.80
C GLY A 450 5.39 -27.28 -0.96
N ILE A 451 4.96 -27.14 0.30
CA ILE A 451 4.68 -28.30 1.17
C ILE A 451 3.42 -29.06 0.71
N MET A 452 2.36 -28.35 0.30
CA MET A 452 1.16 -28.98 -0.26
C MET A 452 1.51 -29.79 -1.51
N GLU A 453 2.36 -29.28 -2.39
CA GLU A 453 2.82 -30.00 -3.58
C GLU A 453 3.64 -31.25 -3.19
N LEU A 454 4.57 -31.13 -2.23
CA LEU A 454 5.35 -32.28 -1.75
C LEU A 454 4.46 -33.36 -1.09
N GLN A 455 3.41 -32.94 -0.37
CA GLN A 455 2.41 -33.85 0.20
C GLN A 455 1.58 -34.54 -0.89
N ALA A 456 1.15 -33.80 -1.92
CA ALA A 456 0.45 -34.38 -3.07
C ALA A 456 1.32 -35.40 -3.79
N ILE A 457 2.61 -35.12 -4.00
CA ILE A 457 3.58 -36.07 -4.55
C ILE A 457 3.69 -37.32 -3.67
N ALA A 458 3.80 -37.18 -2.34
CA ALA A 458 3.88 -38.31 -1.41
C ALA A 458 2.62 -39.21 -1.48
N GLN A 459 1.46 -38.63 -1.77
CA GLN A 459 0.20 -39.35 -1.92
C GLN A 459 0.02 -39.98 -3.31
N GLY A 460 0.83 -39.60 -4.31
CA GLY A 460 0.71 -40.05 -5.70
C GLY A 460 -0.19 -39.17 -6.56
N MET A 461 -0.55 -37.98 -6.06
CA MET A 461 -1.35 -36.97 -6.77
C MET A 461 -0.49 -35.84 -7.37
N GLY A 462 0.83 -35.95 -7.30
CA GLY A 462 1.75 -34.95 -7.82
C GLY A 462 1.78 -34.95 -9.35
N GLN A 463 1.46 -33.80 -9.96
CA GLN A 463 1.53 -33.62 -11.40
C GLN A 463 2.97 -33.34 -11.85
N PRO A 464 3.54 -34.12 -12.77
CA PRO A 464 4.83 -33.82 -13.39
C PRO A 464 4.80 -32.48 -14.11
N ALA A 465 5.96 -31.80 -14.19
CA ALA A 465 6.02 -30.56 -14.92
C ALA A 465 5.73 -30.81 -16.43
N PRO A 466 5.03 -29.90 -17.12
CA PRO A 466 4.58 -30.11 -18.50
C PRO A 466 5.72 -30.43 -19.49
N HIS A 467 6.93 -29.94 -19.23
CA HIS A 467 8.14 -30.17 -20.02
C HIS A 467 8.86 -31.50 -19.72
N PHE A 468 8.32 -32.33 -18.83
CA PHE A 468 8.78 -33.70 -18.58
C PHE A 468 7.66 -34.72 -18.89
N PRO A 469 7.29 -34.90 -20.17
CA PRO A 469 6.11 -35.68 -20.58
C PRO A 469 6.24 -37.19 -20.29
N THR A 470 7.45 -37.69 -20.07
CA THR A 470 7.72 -39.10 -19.77
C THR A 470 7.69 -39.42 -18.28
N GLN A 471 7.63 -38.41 -17.42
CA GLN A 471 7.59 -38.60 -15.97
C GLN A 471 6.16 -38.87 -15.53
N THR A 472 5.96 -39.82 -14.63
CA THR A 472 4.64 -40.14 -14.06
C THR A 472 4.51 -39.70 -12.59
N PRO A 473 3.29 -39.52 -12.07
CA PRO A 473 3.06 -39.31 -10.63
C PRO A 473 3.69 -40.40 -9.75
N ASP A 474 3.65 -41.65 -10.20
CA ASP A 474 4.27 -42.79 -9.49
C ASP A 474 5.80 -42.70 -9.47
N ASP A 475 6.43 -42.17 -10.52
CA ASP A 475 7.87 -41.92 -10.54
C ASP A 475 8.27 -40.86 -9.52
N LEU A 476 7.51 -39.76 -9.44
CA LEU A 476 7.72 -38.70 -8.45
C LEU A 476 7.57 -39.23 -7.03
N LYS A 477 6.51 -40.01 -6.76
CA LYS A 477 6.26 -40.65 -5.47
C LYS A 477 7.41 -41.58 -5.08
N ARG A 478 7.83 -42.48 -5.98
CA ARG A 478 8.95 -43.41 -5.73
C ARG A 478 10.24 -42.65 -5.43
N ARG A 479 10.57 -41.60 -6.20
CA ARG A 479 11.76 -40.76 -5.98
C ARG A 479 11.74 -40.04 -4.63
N LEU A 480 10.58 -39.49 -4.24
CA LEU A 480 10.41 -38.83 -2.95
C LEU A 480 10.62 -39.81 -1.77
N HIS A 481 10.08 -41.02 -1.87
CA HIS A 481 10.28 -42.07 -0.86
C HIS A 481 11.72 -42.61 -0.84
N SER A 482 12.44 -42.55 -1.95
CA SER A 482 13.85 -42.99 -2.05
C SER A 482 14.87 -41.92 -1.66
N LEU A 483 14.43 -40.71 -1.26
CA LEU A 483 15.37 -39.66 -0.86
C LEU A 483 16.20 -40.10 0.35
N PRO A 484 17.49 -39.72 0.40
CA PRO A 484 18.34 -40.04 1.54
C PRO A 484 17.73 -39.48 2.84
N PRO A 485 17.94 -40.14 3.98
CA PRO A 485 17.43 -39.67 5.27
C PRO A 485 17.94 -38.26 5.56
N SER A 486 17.10 -37.46 6.22
CA SER A 486 17.49 -36.11 6.64
C SER A 486 18.75 -36.17 7.52
N PRO A 487 19.71 -35.25 7.37
CA PRO A 487 20.96 -35.26 8.15
C PRO A 487 20.74 -35.15 9.67
N THR A 488 19.55 -34.76 10.12
CA THR A 488 19.26 -34.49 11.53
C THR A 488 18.58 -35.63 12.27
N THR A 489 17.88 -36.57 11.61
CA THR A 489 17.14 -37.66 12.26
C THR A 489 16.75 -38.80 11.30
N SER A 490 16.76 -40.05 11.81
CA SER A 490 16.21 -41.23 11.14
C SER A 490 14.69 -41.31 11.36
N SER A 491 13.85 -40.79 10.46
CA SER A 491 12.40 -41.01 10.58
C SER A 491 11.87 -42.18 9.76
N SER A 492 10.80 -42.79 10.27
CA SER A 492 10.12 -43.96 9.73
C SER A 492 9.06 -43.67 8.66
N SER A 493 8.61 -42.41 8.46
CA SER A 493 7.63 -42.05 7.42
C SER A 493 7.95 -40.74 6.67
N THR A 494 7.56 -40.67 5.40
CA THR A 494 7.71 -39.46 4.56
C THR A 494 6.84 -38.30 5.05
N THR A 495 5.63 -38.59 5.56
CA THR A 495 4.73 -37.57 6.12
C THR A 495 5.37 -36.85 7.30
N ASP A 496 5.99 -37.59 8.23
CA ASP A 496 6.66 -36.97 9.38
C ASP A 496 7.87 -36.14 8.96
N ARG A 497 8.60 -36.57 7.93
CA ARG A 497 9.70 -35.81 7.35
C ARG A 497 9.21 -34.47 6.79
N LEU A 498 8.14 -34.47 6.01
CA LEU A 498 7.53 -33.25 5.45
C LEU A 498 7.06 -32.29 6.56
N ALA A 499 6.41 -32.81 7.61
CA ALA A 499 5.94 -32.01 8.73
C ALA A 499 7.10 -31.34 9.51
N ARG A 500 8.19 -32.08 9.77
CA ARG A 500 9.39 -31.52 10.42
C ARG A 500 10.09 -30.49 9.54
N ALA A 501 10.24 -30.77 8.24
CA ALA A 501 10.83 -29.83 7.30
C ALA A 501 10.01 -28.53 7.25
N HIS A 502 8.68 -28.64 7.12
CA HIS A 502 7.77 -27.49 7.17
C HIS A 502 7.94 -26.66 8.43
N HIS A 503 7.91 -27.30 9.61
CA HIS A 503 8.09 -26.62 10.88
C HIS A 503 9.44 -25.90 10.95
N SER A 504 10.54 -26.59 10.66
CA SER A 504 11.89 -26.02 10.72
C SER A 504 12.06 -24.86 9.73
N THR A 505 11.59 -25.00 8.49
CA THR A 505 11.62 -23.93 7.49
C THR A 505 10.80 -22.73 7.95
N ARG A 506 9.60 -22.95 8.48
CA ARG A 506 8.73 -21.87 8.99
C ARG A 506 9.39 -21.10 10.13
N GLU A 507 10.09 -21.77 11.05
CA GLU A 507 10.81 -21.10 12.14
C GLU A 507 12.00 -20.28 11.63
N THR A 508 12.75 -20.77 10.63
CA THR A 508 13.79 -19.98 9.94
C THR A 508 13.21 -18.73 9.26
N LEU A 509 12.02 -18.84 8.64
CA LEU A 509 11.35 -17.71 7.99
C LEU A 509 10.83 -16.66 8.97
N LYS A 510 10.37 -17.09 10.15
CA LYS A 510 9.92 -16.19 11.24
C LYS A 510 11.07 -15.47 11.93
N SER A 511 12.27 -16.06 11.93
CA SER A 511 13.44 -15.54 12.62
C SER A 511 14.48 -15.00 11.63
N ALA A 512 15.42 -15.84 11.19
CA ALA A 512 16.56 -15.45 10.36
C ALA A 512 16.17 -14.61 9.14
N ALA A 513 15.12 -14.99 8.40
CA ALA A 513 14.71 -14.26 7.20
C ALA A 513 14.22 -12.84 7.48
N GLN A 514 13.70 -12.57 8.68
CA GLN A 514 13.28 -11.23 9.11
C GLN A 514 14.46 -10.36 9.57
N MET A 515 15.52 -11.01 10.05
CA MET A 515 16.63 -10.34 10.72
C MET A 515 17.84 -10.10 9.82
N THR A 516 17.94 -10.81 8.70
CA THR A 516 18.96 -10.62 7.67
C THR A 516 18.45 -9.77 6.51
N ASP A 517 19.32 -9.47 5.55
CA ASP A 517 18.97 -8.73 4.33
C ASP A 517 18.28 -9.58 3.26
N ALA A 518 17.75 -10.75 3.63
CA ALA A 518 17.16 -11.69 2.69
C ALA A 518 16.08 -11.04 1.80
N TYR A 519 15.20 -10.21 2.37
CA TYR A 519 14.12 -9.51 1.64
C TYR A 519 14.60 -8.45 0.66
N PHE A 520 15.82 -7.95 0.85
CA PHE A 520 16.43 -6.96 -0.04
C PHE A 520 17.22 -7.62 -1.19
N LEU A 521 17.66 -8.87 -1.01
CA LEU A 521 18.60 -9.54 -1.91
C LEU A 521 17.96 -10.69 -2.72
N TYR A 522 16.88 -11.27 -2.21
CA TYR A 522 16.26 -12.47 -2.77
C TYR A 522 14.74 -12.34 -2.88
N THR A 523 14.17 -13.08 -3.82
CA THR A 523 12.71 -13.20 -3.98
C THR A 523 12.11 -14.04 -2.86
N PRO A 524 10.81 -13.88 -2.53
CA PRO A 524 10.13 -14.72 -1.53
C PRO A 524 10.27 -16.22 -1.83
N SER A 525 10.22 -16.63 -3.10
CA SER A 525 10.40 -18.02 -3.51
C SER A 525 11.81 -18.54 -3.20
N GLN A 526 12.83 -17.76 -3.51
CA GLN A 526 14.23 -18.07 -3.17
C GLN A 526 14.44 -18.15 -1.64
N ILE A 527 13.82 -17.25 -0.86
CA ILE A 527 13.98 -17.22 0.60
C ILE A 527 13.40 -18.49 1.24
N TRP A 528 12.19 -18.92 0.88
CA TRP A 528 11.62 -20.14 1.47
C TRP A 528 12.34 -21.41 0.99
N LEU A 529 12.78 -21.44 -0.27
CA LEU A 529 13.57 -22.57 -0.79
C LEU A 529 14.93 -22.68 -0.09
N ALA A 530 15.60 -21.55 0.17
CA ALA A 530 16.84 -21.54 0.95
C ALA A 530 16.60 -21.99 2.39
N ALA A 531 15.52 -21.53 3.02
CA ALA A 531 15.13 -22.02 4.35
C ALA A 531 14.76 -23.51 4.35
N LEU A 532 14.20 -24.05 3.26
CA LEU A 532 13.97 -25.48 3.09
C LEU A 532 15.29 -26.24 2.89
N MET A 533 16.26 -25.67 2.17
CA MET A 533 17.60 -26.27 2.04
C MET A 533 18.32 -26.38 3.39
N ILE A 534 18.11 -25.42 4.30
CA ILE A 534 18.63 -25.48 5.67
C ILE A 534 17.95 -26.60 6.46
N ALA A 535 16.63 -26.75 6.33
CA ALA A 535 15.86 -27.74 7.07
C ALA A 535 16.05 -29.18 6.55
N ASP A 536 16.01 -29.36 5.23
CA ASP A 536 16.12 -30.66 4.55
C ASP A 536 16.61 -30.45 3.10
N LYS A 537 17.94 -30.38 2.94
CA LYS A 537 18.59 -30.17 1.63
C LYS A 537 18.15 -31.18 0.55
N PRO A 538 18.14 -32.50 0.79
CA PRO A 538 17.67 -33.45 -0.22
C PRO A 538 16.22 -33.21 -0.66
N LEU A 539 15.34 -32.80 0.25
CA LEU A 539 13.96 -32.48 -0.08
C LEU A 539 13.84 -31.21 -0.93
N ALA A 540 14.62 -30.17 -0.62
CA ALA A 540 14.66 -28.94 -1.42
C ALA A 540 15.22 -29.19 -2.82
N GLU A 541 16.30 -29.97 -2.94
CA GLU A 541 16.88 -30.35 -4.23
C GLU A 541 15.92 -31.20 -5.05
N PHE A 542 15.23 -32.15 -4.41
CA PHE A 542 14.16 -32.92 -5.05
C PHE A 542 13.05 -32.01 -5.58
N TYR A 543 12.56 -31.06 -4.78
CA TYR A 543 11.54 -30.11 -5.19
C TYR A 543 11.98 -29.33 -6.45
N LEU A 544 13.21 -28.81 -6.46
CA LEU A 544 13.77 -28.13 -7.63
C LEU A 544 13.88 -29.05 -8.85
N GLU A 545 14.23 -30.32 -8.65
CA GLU A 545 14.31 -31.31 -9.71
C GLU A 545 12.97 -31.60 -10.36
N THR A 546 11.87 -31.57 -9.60
CA THR A 546 10.53 -31.73 -10.18
C THR A 546 10.19 -30.62 -11.18
N LYS A 547 10.81 -29.44 -11.03
CA LYS A 547 10.59 -28.26 -11.87
C LYS A 547 11.64 -28.09 -12.96
N LEU A 548 12.91 -28.39 -12.67
CA LEU A 548 14.05 -28.06 -13.53
C LEU A 548 14.79 -29.30 -14.09
N GLY A 549 14.44 -30.50 -13.66
CA GLY A 549 15.09 -31.76 -14.07
C GLY A 549 16.28 -32.14 -13.21
N GLY A 550 16.70 -33.41 -13.31
CA GLY A 550 17.80 -34.04 -12.55
C GLY A 550 19.22 -33.71 -13.05
N PRO A 551 20.28 -34.06 -12.31
CA PRO A 551 21.67 -33.81 -12.71
C PRO A 551 22.22 -34.84 -13.72
N GLN A 552 21.56 -35.98 -13.94
CA GLN A 552 22.04 -37.05 -14.83
C GLN A 552 21.52 -36.94 -16.28
N GLU A 553 22.49 -36.83 -17.20
CA GLU A 553 22.61 -37.47 -18.52
C GLU A 553 21.67 -36.99 -19.65
N GLN A 554 22.05 -35.85 -20.27
CA GLN A 554 21.87 -35.42 -21.70
C GLN A 554 21.72 -33.88 -21.87
N GLN A 555 21.87 -33.09 -20.80
CA GLN A 555 21.50 -31.67 -20.77
C GLN A 555 22.65 -30.68 -20.45
N GLN A 556 23.93 -31.05 -20.62
CA GLN A 556 25.01 -30.05 -20.55
C GLN A 556 24.83 -29.03 -21.70
N GLY A 557 24.42 -27.81 -21.35
CA GLY A 557 24.04 -26.75 -22.29
C GLY A 557 22.53 -26.53 -22.47
N SER A 558 21.66 -27.24 -21.72
CA SER A 558 20.23 -26.90 -21.71
C SER A 558 19.98 -25.62 -20.90
N PRO A 559 19.06 -24.74 -21.33
CA PRO A 559 18.70 -23.55 -20.55
C PRO A 559 18.22 -23.86 -19.13
N LEU A 560 17.56 -25.01 -18.93
CA LEU A 560 17.09 -25.46 -17.62
C LEU A 560 18.23 -25.90 -16.70
N TYR A 561 19.26 -26.55 -17.24
CA TYR A 561 20.46 -26.93 -16.49
C TYR A 561 21.25 -25.71 -16.01
N GLU A 562 21.43 -24.71 -16.89
CA GLU A 562 22.08 -23.45 -16.54
C GLU A 562 21.28 -22.68 -15.47
N LEU A 563 19.95 -22.61 -15.65
CA LEU A 563 19.04 -21.99 -14.69
C LEU A 563 19.10 -22.69 -13.33
N ARG A 564 19.08 -24.03 -13.30
CA ARG A 564 19.22 -24.84 -12.07
C ARG A 564 20.54 -24.54 -11.38
N THR A 565 21.65 -24.55 -12.12
CA THR A 565 22.99 -24.30 -11.57
C THR A 565 23.07 -22.90 -10.94
N LYS A 566 22.55 -21.89 -11.65
CA LYS A 566 22.46 -20.52 -11.14
C LYS A 566 21.59 -20.43 -9.90
N LEU A 567 20.42 -21.09 -9.90
CA LEU A 567 19.47 -21.08 -8.79
C LEU A 567 20.07 -21.75 -7.54
N LEU A 568 20.68 -22.93 -7.67
CA LEU A 568 21.33 -23.61 -6.54
C LEU A 568 22.43 -22.76 -5.89
N ARG A 569 23.19 -22.01 -6.70
CA ARG A 569 24.17 -21.04 -6.17
C ARG A 569 23.48 -19.91 -5.39
N ILE A 570 22.41 -19.35 -5.94
CA ILE A 570 21.62 -18.29 -5.28
C ILE A 570 21.04 -18.80 -3.94
N LEU A 571 20.47 -20.00 -3.94
CA LEU A 571 19.87 -20.59 -2.74
C LEU A 571 20.91 -20.94 -1.69
N THR A 572 22.10 -21.41 -2.09
CA THR A 572 23.23 -21.62 -1.18
C THR A 572 23.64 -20.30 -0.53
N ASN A 573 23.86 -19.24 -1.31
CA ASN A 573 24.22 -17.93 -0.77
C ASN A 573 23.14 -17.38 0.19
N CYS A 574 21.85 -17.54 -0.16
CA CYS A 574 20.76 -17.15 0.72
C CYS A 574 20.74 -18.01 1.99
N SER A 575 21.04 -19.31 1.90
CA SER A 575 21.11 -20.22 3.05
C SER A 575 22.21 -19.81 4.01
N ASP A 576 23.40 -19.49 3.50
CA ASP A 576 24.53 -19.00 4.29
C ASP A 576 24.18 -17.68 5.00
N LEU A 577 23.52 -16.75 4.29
CA LEU A 577 23.02 -15.50 4.89
C LEU A 577 22.06 -15.77 6.04
N LEU A 578 21.09 -16.68 5.85
CA LEU A 578 20.11 -17.04 6.89
C LEU A 578 20.78 -17.74 8.08
N GLN A 579 21.74 -18.64 7.85
CA GLN A 579 22.47 -19.35 8.91
C GLN A 579 23.44 -18.45 9.69
N ALA A 580 23.92 -17.36 9.08
CA ALA A 580 24.78 -16.38 9.76
C ALA A 580 24.04 -15.62 10.89
N TYR A 581 22.70 -15.62 10.88
CA TYR A 581 21.92 -14.99 11.94
C TYR A 581 22.00 -15.77 13.26
N LYS A 582 22.34 -15.04 14.34
CA LYS A 582 22.31 -15.51 15.73
C LYS A 582 21.41 -14.61 16.57
N PRO A 583 20.37 -15.11 17.26
CA PRO A 583 19.51 -14.26 18.09
C PRO A 583 20.27 -13.50 19.17
N LEU A 584 19.92 -12.24 19.48
CA LEU A 584 20.63 -11.49 20.52
C LEU A 584 20.55 -12.16 21.90
N ALA A 585 19.49 -12.92 22.17
CA ALA A 585 19.34 -13.67 23.40
C ALA A 585 20.48 -14.70 23.61
N SER A 586 21.04 -15.22 22.51
CA SER A 586 22.03 -16.30 22.50
C SER A 586 23.49 -15.81 22.65
N ASP A 587 23.76 -14.50 22.57
CA ASP A 587 25.12 -13.95 22.56
C ASP A 587 25.29 -12.80 23.59
N PRO A 588 25.99 -13.05 24.71
CA PRO A 588 26.26 -12.04 25.74
C PRO A 588 27.08 -10.85 25.25
N ASP A 589 27.98 -11.06 24.29
CA ASP A 589 28.86 -10.01 23.76
C ASP A 589 28.07 -9.04 22.88
N GLN A 590 27.11 -9.53 22.11
CA GLN A 590 26.17 -8.68 21.37
C GLN A 590 25.36 -7.76 22.29
N LYS A 591 24.92 -8.25 23.46
CA LYS A 591 24.22 -7.42 24.46
C LYS A 591 25.12 -6.31 25.00
N LYS A 592 26.40 -6.61 25.27
CA LYS A 592 27.38 -5.62 25.72
C LYS A 592 27.64 -4.57 24.63
N ASN A 593 27.77 -5.00 23.38
CA ASN A 593 27.97 -4.10 22.25
C ASN A 593 26.77 -3.18 22.04
N LEU A 594 25.54 -3.71 22.11
CA LEU A 594 24.32 -2.92 21.98
C LEU A 594 24.21 -1.83 23.06
N ARG A 595 24.63 -2.12 24.31
CA ARG A 595 24.70 -1.10 25.37
C ARG A 595 25.67 0.03 25.00
N ARG A 596 26.82 -0.30 24.41
CA ARG A 596 27.79 0.70 23.92
C ARG A 596 27.18 1.54 22.79
N ILE A 597 26.54 0.90 21.81
CA ILE A 597 25.88 1.58 20.68
C ILE A 597 24.79 2.54 21.18
N ARG A 598 23.95 2.12 22.13
CA ARG A 598 22.92 3.00 22.71
C ARG A 598 23.51 4.18 23.47
N LYS A 599 24.57 3.96 24.24
CA LYS A 599 25.29 5.05 24.91
C LYS A 599 25.86 6.01 23.87
N LYS A 600 26.42 5.51 22.77
CA LYS A 600 26.91 6.36 21.68
C LYS A 600 25.78 7.14 21.00
N LEU A 601 24.65 6.49 20.71
CA LEU A 601 23.45 7.13 20.15
C LEU A 601 22.99 8.31 21.00
N SER A 602 22.95 8.18 22.33
CA SER A 602 22.50 9.28 23.20
C SER A 602 23.39 10.53 23.11
N HIS A 603 24.63 10.41 22.64
CA HIS A 603 25.56 11.53 22.46
C HIS A 603 25.52 12.11 21.03
N CYS A 604 25.02 11.35 20.06
CA CYS A 604 24.92 11.74 18.65
C CYS A 604 23.47 11.75 18.12
N GLN A 605 22.48 11.90 19.00
CA GLN A 605 21.09 12.04 18.59
C GLN A 605 20.81 13.49 18.19
N ASN A 606 20.13 13.71 17.07
CA ASN A 606 19.77 15.04 16.62
C ASN A 606 18.82 15.71 17.64
N PRO A 607 19.21 16.82 18.30
CA PRO A 607 18.40 17.43 19.35
C PRO A 607 17.09 18.03 18.84
N GLU A 608 17.05 18.53 17.59
CA GLU A 608 15.86 19.10 16.97
C GLU A 608 14.81 18.05 16.62
N LYS A 609 15.23 16.78 16.48
CA LYS A 609 14.41 15.62 16.13
C LYS A 609 14.30 14.60 17.26
N ALA A 610 15.02 14.77 18.37
CA ALA A 610 14.93 13.93 19.55
C ALA A 610 13.54 14.00 20.22
N GLY A 611 12.80 15.09 19.96
CA GLY A 611 11.46 15.35 20.45
C GLY A 611 10.35 15.22 19.40
N VAL A 612 10.27 14.12 18.65
CA VAL A 612 9.02 13.74 17.93
C VAL A 612 7.93 13.25 18.93
N ALA A 613 7.92 13.83 20.13
CA ALA A 613 6.82 13.88 21.12
C ALA A 613 6.62 15.34 21.65
N GLY A 614 7.39 16.32 21.13
CA GLY A 614 7.43 17.71 21.61
C GLY A 614 7.44 18.77 20.49
N GLN A 615 7.42 18.37 19.22
CA GLN A 615 7.00 19.27 18.14
C GLN A 615 5.48 19.48 18.26
N LYS A 616 5.08 20.46 19.08
CA LYS A 616 3.78 21.11 18.88
C LYS A 616 3.73 21.47 17.40
N ARG A 617 2.71 20.95 16.70
CA ARG A 617 2.25 21.49 15.42
C ARG A 617 2.46 23.00 15.50
N ILE A 618 3.22 23.59 14.58
CA ILE A 618 3.17 25.04 14.40
C ILE A 618 1.66 25.32 14.23
N PRO A 619 1.01 26.08 15.13
CA PRO A 619 -0.37 26.44 14.93
C PRO A 619 -0.49 27.03 13.53
N ALA A 620 -1.52 26.71 12.76
CA ALA A 620 -1.69 27.27 11.41
C ALA A 620 -1.55 28.82 11.43
N ALA A 621 -1.91 29.44 12.55
CA ALA A 621 -1.69 30.86 12.86
C ALA A 621 -0.21 31.29 13.00
N ALA A 622 0.68 30.46 13.57
CA ALA A 622 2.10 30.76 13.71
C ALA A 622 2.89 30.51 12.40
N ALA A 623 2.47 29.55 11.58
CA ALA A 623 3.01 29.37 10.23
C ALA A 623 2.62 30.55 9.32
N ALA A 624 1.39 31.07 9.49
CA ALA A 624 0.92 32.29 8.86
C ALA A 624 1.63 33.55 9.40
N ALA A 625 1.96 33.62 10.69
CA ALA A 625 2.67 34.75 11.29
C ALA A 625 4.14 34.82 10.86
N VAL A 626 4.83 33.67 10.73
CA VAL A 626 6.20 33.61 10.19
C VAL A 626 6.23 33.98 8.69
N ALA A 627 5.17 33.62 7.95
CA ALA A 627 5.00 34.05 6.56
C ALA A 627 4.63 35.56 6.42
N ALA A 628 4.06 36.16 7.46
CA ALA A 628 3.65 37.58 7.47
C ALA A 628 4.72 38.53 8.03
N ALA A 629 5.72 38.04 8.77
CA ALA A 629 6.74 38.85 9.45
C ALA A 629 8.14 38.79 8.77
N GLY A 630 8.29 38.07 7.65
CA GLY A 630 9.54 38.03 6.89
C GLY A 630 9.64 39.18 5.88
N ASP A 631 10.61 40.07 6.10
CA ASP A 631 11.02 41.15 5.20
C ASP A 631 11.27 40.61 3.76
N PRO A 632 10.78 41.23 2.66
CA PRO A 632 10.62 40.59 1.35
C PRO A 632 11.92 40.31 0.57
N ALA A 633 13.10 40.49 1.17
CA ALA A 633 14.36 40.57 0.43
C ALA A 633 15.29 39.34 0.53
N THR A 634 14.92 38.25 1.22
CA THR A 634 15.87 37.13 1.43
C THR A 634 15.39 35.72 1.06
N SER A 635 14.12 35.49 0.68
CA SER A 635 13.66 34.14 0.30
C SER A 635 13.77 33.80 -1.19
N GLU A 636 14.00 34.77 -2.08
CA GLU A 636 14.15 34.50 -3.52
C GLU A 636 15.58 34.04 -3.91
N SER A 637 16.58 34.29 -3.06
CA SER A 637 18.00 34.14 -3.42
C SER A 637 18.49 32.68 -3.48
N GLU A 638 18.00 31.77 -2.63
CA GLU A 638 18.53 30.38 -2.59
C GLU A 638 17.94 29.50 -3.69
N MET A 639 16.65 29.65 -3.97
CA MET A 639 15.96 28.88 -5.01
C MET A 639 16.42 29.34 -6.41
N GLU A 640 16.65 30.64 -6.59
CA GLU A 640 17.19 31.18 -7.83
C GLU A 640 18.69 30.86 -8.00
N ARG A 641 19.51 30.86 -6.93
CA ARG A 641 20.90 30.37 -6.96
C ARG A 641 20.99 28.90 -7.31
N LEU A 642 20.10 28.05 -6.80
CA LEU A 642 20.01 26.64 -7.17
C LEU A 642 19.58 26.45 -8.63
N SER A 643 18.68 27.31 -9.14
CA SER A 643 18.27 27.28 -10.55
C SER A 643 19.36 27.77 -11.52
N LYS A 644 20.13 28.80 -11.12
CA LYS A 644 21.25 29.35 -11.90
C LYS A 644 22.46 28.41 -11.88
N LYS A 645 22.75 27.74 -10.75
CA LYS A 645 23.77 26.68 -10.66
C LYS A 645 23.42 25.47 -11.54
N ARG A 646 22.13 25.11 -11.66
CA ARG A 646 21.63 24.07 -12.58
C ARG A 646 21.69 24.43 -14.07
N LYS A 647 21.74 25.72 -14.43
CA LYS A 647 21.88 26.16 -15.83
C LYS A 647 23.34 26.26 -16.29
N LEU A 648 24.28 26.36 -15.34
CA LEU A 648 25.72 26.51 -15.63
C LEU A 648 26.46 25.17 -15.67
N ASP A 649 26.02 24.15 -14.92
CA ASP A 649 26.58 22.79 -15.01
C ASP A 649 25.86 21.96 -16.09
N GLY A 650 26.36 22.03 -17.32
CA GLY A 650 25.89 21.24 -18.46
C GLY A 650 26.23 19.74 -18.37
N GLY A 651 25.64 19.03 -17.41
CA GLY A 651 25.74 17.57 -17.24
C GLY A 651 24.40 16.85 -17.43
N ARG A 652 24.41 15.73 -18.16
CA ARG A 652 23.25 14.88 -18.52
C ARG A 652 22.34 14.54 -17.32
N PRO A 653 21.03 14.30 -17.55
CA PRO A 653 20.07 14.07 -16.47
C PRO A 653 20.33 12.72 -15.81
N ASN A 654 20.88 12.73 -14.60
CA ASN A 654 20.82 11.56 -13.71
C ASN A 654 19.44 11.54 -13.05
N ASP A 655 18.76 10.44 -13.31
CA ASP A 655 17.45 10.06 -12.82
C ASP A 655 17.39 10.09 -11.27
N ILE A 656 16.59 10.99 -10.72
CA ILE A 656 16.35 11.16 -9.27
C ILE A 656 15.30 10.15 -8.77
N PHE A 657 14.61 9.46 -9.67
CA PHE A 657 13.57 8.48 -9.37
C PHE A 657 13.84 7.20 -10.13
N GLY A 658 14.93 6.54 -9.72
CA GLY A 658 15.51 5.38 -10.38
C GLY A 658 14.51 4.44 -11.06
N GLY A 659 14.58 4.41 -12.38
CA GLY A 659 14.22 3.29 -13.22
C GLY A 659 15.45 2.50 -13.68
N GLU A 660 15.28 1.18 -13.72
CA GLU A 660 16.16 0.10 -14.23
C GLU A 660 17.40 -0.32 -13.41
N LEU A 661 17.50 -1.64 -13.19
CA LEU A 661 18.70 -2.33 -12.73
C LEU A 661 19.78 -2.28 -13.82
N VAL A 662 20.59 -1.23 -13.83
CA VAL A 662 21.68 -1.06 -14.80
C VAL A 662 22.99 -1.64 -14.24
N THR A 663 23.23 -2.92 -14.49
CA THR A 663 24.58 -3.49 -14.52
C THR A 663 25.12 -3.36 -15.95
N GLN A 664 26.03 -2.41 -16.17
CA GLN A 664 27.05 -2.36 -17.23
C GLN A 664 26.75 -3.12 -18.55
N ARG A 665 26.43 -2.40 -19.63
CA ARG A 665 26.76 -2.90 -20.99
C ARG A 665 28.24 -2.66 -21.24
N THR A 666 28.98 -3.75 -21.39
CA THR A 666 30.32 -3.79 -21.96
C THR A 666 30.33 -3.16 -23.35
N LYS A 667 31.40 -2.41 -23.62
CA LYS A 667 31.84 -2.05 -24.98
C LYS A 667 32.15 -3.34 -25.75
N GLU A 668 31.71 -3.44 -26.99
CA GLU A 668 32.56 -3.67 -28.18
C GLU A 668 31.72 -3.68 -29.46
N ALA A 669 32.27 -2.99 -30.47
CA ALA A 669 31.88 -2.84 -31.89
C ALA A 669 30.52 -2.22 -32.24
#